data_AF-A0A8H6QZK8-F1
#
_entry.id   AF-A0A8H6QZK8-F1
#
_cell.length_a   1.000
_cell.length_b   1.000
_cell.length_c   1.000
_cell.angle_alpha   90.00
_cell.angle_beta   90.00
_cell.angle_gamma   90.00
#
_symmetry.space_group_name_H-M   'P 1'
#
loop_
_entity.id
_entity.type
_entity.pdbx_description
1 polymer ?
#
loop_
_entity_poly.entity_id
_entity_poly.type
_entity_poly.pdbx_seq_one_letter_code
_entity_poly.pdbx_strand_id
1 'polypeptide(L)'
;MATHLAAISPAKGQPFEVQTRPTPKRGPDELLIAVKSVALNPADVIMRDQGLFIPAYPTVIGFDMAGLVLEVGENVPTGATDNDLGPCFRPGITRVAAYAASYWMACDPDYGAFQERCLVPWKHAVPLPDEDMTWNNAATLPVAVEVALNAWDAMGIPRTGAGEATAIAPVSAGSAVTDTDTNRGKQRNNKEKREALLIWGASSSVGTMGVQTARLLRDDPTSSFAAVYATAGSANMPYVASLGADRVFNYKDTHVVDAIVSAAKEDGLVIRHCFLATGQLASCQAVLKAFLEEDQEGKTAKIGSAPVVPPDAEVVNGVETIFVVPSTVEGERLEQFRYWIGTWLRENLAKGTIRPSPEPSVVGKGLGAINAGLDKLRQGLDTSNANISPVSPDQKRCQEFAEKRTDASGSAEEGRHSSDPESVDDVVSKVYSSDDIGAIDARCWNAAIKWISTVIISSIAALVSFAGAIDSEPSSKISSEFGISEEAETLATAMFLFGFAFGALVTGPVSETFGRNAVYVTSLVIFIVCAVTTGCSHSLALQSIFRFFVGFSGSSPLVCAGGSLSDLWTTTQQVYIFPIFSIISFIGSATGPLVGGYIAESGISWRWVDWVTALGAGFFLATVVLFLPETFRPVLLQLKEKEIQRVIGMDKHKASTEEERKTSLAMQVLFGIWRPFYLTVYEPIVVVCALYLSIIYVILFTWLNGFNYIFADTYSFTKGQVGLCFVAMFVGNCCVIPLIPLIYRLYTKALHQAQQRHETSKDEADSTTQSTKPPPEIHLYYAMFGAPTIPLSLFWMAYTTTPHISPWVPIVGSLPFGFGFTTVFVSCYQYLTDCYGIWSASALSSVNFVRCLSAGGMMLASMPLYENLGVKWSLTLLGAASAVMVPVPFAFYKWGYVIRSKSKNALA
;
A
#
# COMPACT_ATOMS: atom_id res chain seq x y z
N MET A 1 33.89 17.53 6.66
CA MET A 1 32.57 17.89 6.09
C MET A 1 31.92 18.91 7.01
N ALA A 2 31.14 19.86 6.48
CA ALA A 2 30.41 20.80 7.34
C ALA A 2 29.37 20.03 8.18
N THR A 3 29.24 20.37 9.46
CA THR A 3 28.27 19.76 10.38
C THR A 3 27.32 20.82 10.94
N HIS A 4 26.19 20.38 11.49
CA HIS A 4 25.19 21.24 12.11
C HIS A 4 24.45 20.48 13.23
N LEU A 5 23.72 21.19 14.09
CA LEU A 5 22.93 20.57 15.15
C LEU A 5 21.54 20.14 14.65
N ALA A 6 21.06 19.00 15.15
CA ALA A 6 19.72 18.49 14.91
C ALA A 6 19.12 17.92 16.21
N ALA A 7 17.80 18.08 16.37
CA ALA A 7 17.03 17.35 17.38
C ALA A 7 16.64 16.00 16.77
N ILE A 8 17.41 14.98 17.13
CA ILE A 8 17.27 13.62 16.63
C ILE A 8 16.23 12.89 17.48
N SER A 9 15.25 12.28 16.85
CA SER A 9 14.38 11.29 17.47
C SER A 9 15.14 9.97 17.51
N PRO A 10 15.54 9.45 18.68
CA PRO A 10 16.35 8.24 18.76
C PRO A 10 15.51 6.96 18.62
N ALA A 11 14.25 7.00 19.06
CA ALA A 11 13.29 5.90 18.94
C ALA A 11 11.86 6.44 19.15
N LYS A 12 10.85 5.62 18.83
CA LYS A 12 9.44 5.93 19.09
C LYS A 12 9.20 6.19 20.58
N GLY A 13 8.49 7.28 20.89
CA GLY A 13 8.11 7.63 22.25
C GLY A 13 9.23 8.21 23.11
N GLN A 14 10.43 8.39 22.56
CA GLN A 14 11.56 8.99 23.27
C GLN A 14 11.65 10.50 23.00
N PRO A 15 12.14 11.30 23.95
CA PRO A 15 12.40 12.71 23.73
C PRO A 15 13.51 12.90 22.68
N PHE A 16 13.48 14.02 21.99
CA PHE A 16 14.53 14.40 21.05
C PHE A 16 15.87 14.63 21.76
N GLU A 17 16.95 14.17 21.16
CA GLU A 17 18.31 14.41 21.59
C GLU A 17 19.01 15.37 20.63
N VAL A 18 19.59 16.45 21.15
CA VAL A 18 20.33 17.40 20.31
C VAL A 18 21.71 16.84 20.03
N GLN A 19 21.98 16.50 18.77
CA GLN A 19 23.23 15.92 18.33
C GLN A 19 23.78 16.65 17.10
N THR A 20 25.08 16.50 16.85
CA THR A 20 25.74 17.05 15.66
C THR A 20 25.67 16.04 14.52
N ARG A 21 25.29 16.48 13.31
CA ARG A 21 25.23 15.62 12.11
C ARG A 21 25.87 16.28 10.88
N PRO A 22 26.32 15.51 9.88
CA PRO A 22 26.81 16.05 8.62
C PRO A 22 25.74 16.91 7.92
N THR A 23 26.15 18.03 7.34
CA THR A 23 25.25 18.87 6.53
C THR A 23 25.02 18.19 5.17
N PRO A 24 23.76 17.96 4.77
CA PRO A 24 23.45 17.29 3.52
C PRO A 24 23.79 18.14 2.31
N LYS A 25 24.05 17.47 1.18
CA LYS A 25 24.26 18.12 -0.11
C LYS A 25 22.92 18.20 -0.84
N ARG A 26 22.57 19.39 -1.33
CA ARG A 26 21.35 19.62 -2.11
C ARG A 26 21.35 18.86 -3.45
N GLY A 27 20.19 18.34 -3.82
CA GLY A 27 19.87 17.88 -5.17
C GLY A 27 19.53 19.03 -6.14
N PRO A 28 19.18 18.69 -7.40
CA PRO A 28 18.90 19.67 -8.45
C PRO A 28 17.61 20.48 -8.22
N ASP A 29 16.62 19.93 -7.52
CA ASP A 29 15.31 20.57 -7.25
C ASP A 29 15.16 21.05 -5.80
N GLU A 30 16.27 21.22 -5.09
CA GLU A 30 16.27 21.42 -3.64
C GLU A 30 16.92 22.71 -3.19
N LEU A 31 16.39 23.23 -2.09
CA LEU A 31 16.96 24.31 -1.31
C LEU A 31 17.67 23.71 -0.09
N LEU A 32 18.88 24.16 0.19
CA LEU A 32 19.47 23.98 1.52
C LEU A 32 19.14 25.22 2.35
N ILE A 33 18.35 25.06 3.42
CA ILE A 33 17.86 26.17 4.24
C ILE A 33 18.61 26.21 5.57
N ALA A 34 19.10 27.39 5.95
CA ALA A 34 19.51 27.72 7.30
C ALA A 34 18.28 28.01 8.16
N VAL A 35 17.85 27.03 8.94
CA VAL A 35 16.65 27.14 9.76
C VAL A 35 16.88 28.16 10.87
N LYS A 36 15.98 29.14 10.98
CA LYS A 36 16.00 30.21 12.00
C LYS A 36 14.89 30.07 13.02
N SER A 37 13.77 29.49 12.62
CA SER A 37 12.65 29.18 13.51
C SER A 37 11.89 27.96 12.98
N VAL A 38 11.27 27.22 13.88
CA VAL A 38 10.39 26.09 13.58
C VAL A 38 9.08 26.28 14.34
N ALA A 39 7.96 25.87 13.75
CA ALA A 39 6.69 25.79 14.47
C ALA A 39 6.42 24.34 14.87
N LEU A 40 5.70 24.15 15.98
CA LEU A 40 5.35 22.84 16.52
C LEU A 40 3.88 22.57 16.26
N ASN A 41 3.58 21.40 15.71
CA ASN A 41 2.25 20.98 15.33
C ASN A 41 1.76 19.78 16.15
N PRO A 42 0.43 19.57 16.28
CA PRO A 42 -0.11 18.34 16.87
C PRO A 42 0.44 17.07 16.21
N ALA A 43 0.67 17.10 14.89
CA ALA A 43 1.29 16.00 14.16
C ALA A 43 2.69 15.68 14.68
N ASP A 44 3.51 16.68 15.04
CA ASP A 44 4.86 16.47 15.56
C ASP A 44 4.84 15.74 16.93
N VAL A 45 3.83 16.02 17.77
CA VAL A 45 3.61 15.29 19.03
C VAL A 45 3.29 13.83 18.75
N ILE A 46 2.39 13.57 17.79
CA ILE A 46 1.99 12.19 17.43
C ILE A 46 3.16 11.44 16.78
N MET A 47 3.96 12.11 15.95
CA MET A 47 5.17 11.53 15.35
C MET A 47 6.20 11.17 16.43
N ARG A 48 6.49 12.07 17.38
CA ARG A 48 7.41 11.77 18.50
C ARG A 48 6.89 10.64 19.39
N ASP A 49 5.64 10.76 19.84
CA ASP A 49 5.09 9.88 20.89
C ASP A 49 4.67 8.51 20.33
N GLN A 50 4.07 8.49 19.14
CA GLN A 50 3.46 7.30 18.54
C GLN A 50 4.21 6.77 17.31
N GLY A 51 5.22 7.49 16.81
CA GLY A 51 5.98 7.08 15.62
C GLY A 51 5.17 7.13 14.33
N LEU A 52 4.12 7.96 14.29
CA LEU A 52 3.33 8.16 13.08
C LEU A 52 4.25 8.59 11.92
N PHE A 53 4.07 8.00 10.74
CA PHE A 53 4.85 8.25 9.52
C PHE A 53 6.33 7.86 9.53
N ILE A 54 6.94 7.59 10.69
CA ILE A 54 8.38 7.31 10.81
C ILE A 54 8.65 5.83 10.51
N PRO A 55 9.34 5.50 9.40
CA PRO A 55 9.64 4.12 9.05
C PRO A 55 10.91 3.58 9.73
N ALA A 56 11.81 4.47 10.17
CA ALA A 56 13.08 4.12 10.80
C ALA A 56 13.58 5.24 11.73
N TYR A 57 14.34 4.86 12.75
CA TYR A 57 15.07 5.73 13.67
C TYR A 57 16.57 5.41 13.60
N PRO A 58 17.48 6.34 13.98
CA PRO A 58 17.23 7.71 14.37
C PRO A 58 16.78 8.58 13.19
N THR A 59 15.90 9.55 13.44
CA THR A 59 15.40 10.47 12.42
C THR A 59 15.32 11.92 12.91
N VAL A 60 15.18 12.88 12.01
CA VAL A 60 14.80 14.26 12.30
C VAL A 60 13.44 14.50 11.67
N ILE A 61 12.48 14.98 12.45
CA ILE A 61 11.12 15.26 11.99
C ILE A 61 10.82 16.77 12.03
N GLY A 62 9.55 17.13 11.93
CA GLY A 62 9.07 18.50 11.92
C GLY A 62 8.70 18.95 10.51
N PHE A 63 7.58 19.66 10.40
CA PHE A 63 7.04 20.14 9.12
C PHE A 63 7.32 21.61 8.86
N ASP A 64 7.21 22.45 9.89
CA ASP A 64 7.19 23.89 9.71
C ASP A 64 8.53 24.54 10.01
N MET A 65 9.07 25.29 9.04
CA MET A 65 10.29 26.07 9.23
C MET A 65 10.25 27.43 8.56
N ALA A 66 11.06 28.36 9.08
CA ALA A 66 11.47 29.56 8.37
C ALA A 66 12.97 29.78 8.49
N GLY A 67 13.59 30.27 7.42
CA GLY A 67 15.04 30.35 7.34
C GLY A 67 15.58 31.12 6.15
N LEU A 68 16.91 31.11 6.03
CA LEU A 68 17.64 31.73 4.91
C LEU A 68 18.09 30.65 3.94
N VAL A 69 17.84 30.83 2.65
CA VAL A 69 18.36 29.92 1.61
C VAL A 69 19.87 30.04 1.55
N LEU A 70 20.60 28.94 1.72
CA LEU A 70 22.06 28.89 1.64
C LEU A 70 22.55 28.46 0.27
N GLU A 71 21.86 27.50 -0.33
CA GLU A 71 22.21 26.93 -1.61
C GLU A 71 20.94 26.56 -2.38
N VAL A 72 21.01 26.61 -3.70
CA VAL A 72 19.88 26.34 -4.61
C VAL A 72 20.30 25.34 -5.67
N GLY A 73 19.51 24.28 -5.84
CA GLY A 73 19.61 23.28 -6.90
C GLY A 73 19.68 23.87 -8.31
N GLU A 74 20.17 23.09 -9.28
CA GLU A 74 20.31 23.50 -10.68
C GLU A 74 18.96 23.89 -11.33
N ASN A 75 17.88 23.21 -10.95
CA ASN A 75 16.53 23.43 -11.46
C ASN A 75 15.73 24.46 -10.65
N VAL A 76 16.33 25.04 -9.62
CA VAL A 76 15.66 26.02 -8.76
C VAL A 76 15.63 27.39 -9.45
N PRO A 77 14.46 28.06 -9.55
CA PRO A 77 14.40 29.38 -10.16
C PRO A 77 15.20 30.42 -9.35
N THR A 78 16.19 31.07 -9.97
CA THR A 78 17.07 32.07 -9.32
C THR A 78 16.87 33.52 -9.81
N GLY A 79 16.13 33.69 -10.90
CA GLY A 79 15.78 34.98 -11.50
C GLY A 79 14.36 35.00 -12.03
N ALA A 80 13.80 36.19 -12.21
CA ALA A 80 12.52 36.36 -12.90
C ALA A 80 12.78 36.23 -14.42
N THR A 81 12.06 35.35 -15.10
CA THR A 81 11.95 35.37 -16.57
C THR A 81 10.74 36.22 -16.93
N ASP A 82 10.79 36.97 -18.03
CA ASP A 82 9.75 37.95 -18.42
C ASP A 82 8.33 37.36 -18.60
N ASN A 83 8.18 36.03 -18.58
CA ASN A 83 6.92 35.32 -18.77
C ASN A 83 6.47 34.40 -17.60
N ASP A 84 7.27 34.21 -16.55
CA ASP A 84 6.88 33.38 -15.40
C ASP A 84 7.09 34.13 -14.07
N LEU A 85 5.97 34.58 -13.49
CA LEU A 85 5.94 35.28 -12.19
C LEU A 85 6.20 34.33 -11.00
N GLY A 86 6.75 33.12 -11.19
CA GLY A 86 7.01 32.12 -10.15
C GLY A 86 8.01 32.53 -9.04
N PRO A 87 8.10 31.78 -7.92
CA PRO A 87 8.97 32.12 -6.80
C PRO A 87 10.45 31.97 -7.18
N CYS A 88 11.29 32.93 -6.77
CA CYS A 88 12.72 32.91 -7.04
C CYS A 88 13.55 32.87 -5.74
N PHE A 89 14.65 32.13 -5.77
CA PHE A 89 15.49 31.85 -4.60
C PHE A 89 16.95 32.18 -4.91
N ARG A 90 17.55 33.03 -4.07
CA ARG A 90 18.94 33.46 -4.17
C ARG A 90 19.69 33.04 -2.91
N PRO A 91 20.74 32.20 -3.05
CA PRO A 91 21.65 31.85 -1.96
C PRO A 91 22.11 33.07 -1.16
N GLY A 92 22.04 32.99 0.16
CA GLY A 92 22.46 34.02 1.10
C GLY A 92 21.56 35.25 1.20
N ILE A 93 20.52 35.36 0.36
CA ILE A 93 19.65 36.54 0.27
C ILE A 93 18.19 36.19 0.59
N THR A 94 17.65 35.14 -0.03
CA THR A 94 16.22 34.87 0.05
C THR A 94 15.83 34.30 1.42
N ARG A 95 14.96 35.02 2.13
CA ARG A 95 14.28 34.56 3.33
C ARG A 95 13.05 33.76 2.92
N VAL A 96 12.81 32.62 3.56
CA VAL A 96 11.71 31.71 3.22
C VAL A 96 10.96 31.20 4.44
N ALA A 97 9.67 30.90 4.25
CA ALA A 97 8.95 29.89 5.01
C ALA A 97 8.83 28.63 4.15
N ALA A 98 8.89 27.44 4.76
CA ALA A 98 8.96 26.20 4.01
C ALA A 98 8.27 25.04 4.75
N TYR A 99 7.60 24.20 3.97
CA TYR A 99 7.07 22.91 4.42
C TYR A 99 8.12 21.81 4.20
N ALA A 100 8.65 21.26 5.29
CA ALA A 100 9.63 20.18 5.25
C ALA A 100 9.01 18.91 4.65
N ALA A 101 9.73 18.27 3.73
CA ALA A 101 9.25 17.05 3.07
C ALA A 101 9.42 15.79 3.93
N SER A 102 9.55 15.92 5.26
CA SER A 102 9.84 14.83 6.19
C SER A 102 8.95 13.61 5.96
N TYR A 103 7.62 13.77 5.91
CA TYR A 103 6.71 12.64 5.65
C TYR A 103 6.96 11.97 4.28
N TRP A 104 7.07 12.76 3.22
CA TRP A 104 7.13 12.26 1.84
C TRP A 104 8.50 11.66 1.47
N MET A 105 9.55 12.09 2.16
CA MET A 105 10.89 11.51 2.07
C MET A 105 11.10 10.41 3.11
N ALA A 106 10.03 9.73 3.55
CA ALA A 106 10.09 8.60 4.46
C ALA A 106 10.81 8.91 5.79
N CYS A 107 10.60 10.12 6.31
CA CYS A 107 11.32 10.69 7.46
C CYS A 107 12.82 10.53 7.36
N ASP A 108 13.39 10.72 6.16
CA ASP A 108 14.82 10.86 6.01
C ASP A 108 15.30 12.08 6.83
N PRO A 109 16.34 11.91 7.68
CA PRO A 109 16.82 12.97 8.56
C PRO A 109 17.22 14.27 7.86
N ASP A 110 17.49 14.26 6.55
CA ASP A 110 17.86 15.47 5.80
C ASP A 110 16.68 16.40 5.50
N TYR A 111 15.44 15.91 5.64
CA TYR A 111 14.21 16.61 5.24
C TYR A 111 13.28 16.96 6.40
N GLY A 112 13.72 16.77 7.65
CA GLY A 112 12.99 17.19 8.85
C GLY A 112 13.32 18.61 9.30
N ALA A 113 12.32 19.40 9.71
CA ALA A 113 12.52 20.79 10.12
C ALA A 113 13.37 20.97 11.39
N PHE A 114 13.41 19.98 12.29
CA PHE A 114 14.03 20.09 13.62
C PHE A 114 15.56 20.00 13.61
N GLN A 115 16.20 20.81 12.77
CA GLN A 115 17.64 20.91 12.62
C GLN A 115 18.04 22.28 12.08
N GLU A 116 19.32 22.64 12.19
CA GLU A 116 19.84 23.94 11.73
C GLU A 116 19.98 24.04 10.20
N ARG A 117 20.08 22.91 9.50
CA ARG A 117 20.24 22.82 8.05
C ARG A 117 19.30 21.75 7.48
N CYS A 118 18.29 22.15 6.72
CA CYS A 118 17.30 21.22 6.17
C CYS A 118 17.24 21.32 4.65
N LEU A 119 17.13 20.17 3.97
CA LEU A 119 16.77 20.11 2.56
C LEU A 119 15.25 20.24 2.38
N VAL A 120 14.85 21.03 1.40
CA VAL A 120 13.44 21.25 1.06
C VAL A 120 13.29 21.32 -0.46
N PRO A 121 12.35 20.58 -1.07
CA PRO A 121 11.98 20.78 -2.46
C PRO A 121 11.54 22.23 -2.68
N TRP A 122 12.10 22.94 -3.68
CA TRP A 122 11.86 24.40 -3.80
C TRP A 122 10.37 24.77 -3.92
N LYS A 123 9.54 23.88 -4.47
CA LYS A 123 8.09 24.02 -4.59
C LYS A 123 7.36 24.07 -3.24
N HIS A 124 7.98 23.60 -2.16
CA HIS A 124 7.45 23.65 -0.80
C HIS A 124 7.84 24.93 -0.04
N ALA A 125 8.57 25.85 -0.68
CA ALA A 125 9.06 27.07 -0.06
C ALA A 125 8.42 28.32 -0.68
N VAL A 126 8.21 29.34 0.16
CA VAL A 126 7.74 30.65 -0.24
C VAL A 126 8.77 31.72 0.11
N PRO A 127 9.22 32.56 -0.85
CA PRO A 127 9.97 33.77 -0.55
C PRO A 127 9.12 34.75 0.27
N LEU A 128 9.66 35.26 1.38
CA LEU A 128 8.97 36.25 2.20
C LEU A 128 9.03 37.63 1.53
N PRO A 129 7.91 38.39 1.48
CA PRO A 129 7.84 39.66 0.75
C PRO A 129 8.45 40.86 1.50
N ASP A 130 8.69 40.75 2.80
CA ASP A 130 9.11 41.85 3.67
C ASP A 130 10.22 41.41 4.64
N GLU A 131 11.16 42.32 4.93
CA GLU A 131 12.16 42.13 5.97
C GLU A 131 11.56 42.20 7.39
N ASP A 132 10.43 42.89 7.57
CA ASP A 132 9.79 43.06 8.88
C ASP A 132 9.10 41.79 9.41
N MET A 133 8.77 40.83 8.54
CA MET A 133 8.17 39.57 8.99
C MET A 133 9.17 38.76 9.82
N THR A 134 8.87 38.53 11.10
CA THR A 134 9.76 37.76 11.98
C THR A 134 9.84 36.28 11.54
N TRP A 135 10.98 35.63 11.84
CA TRP A 135 11.14 34.19 11.59
C TRP A 135 10.08 33.34 12.28
N ASN A 136 9.67 33.73 13.49
CA ASN A 136 8.66 32.99 14.26
C ASN A 136 7.29 33.07 13.60
N ASN A 137 6.90 34.26 13.12
CA ASN A 137 5.64 34.42 12.38
C ASN A 137 5.68 33.63 11.07
N ALA A 138 6.77 33.74 10.31
CA ALA A 138 6.94 33.03 9.05
C ALA A 138 6.86 31.50 9.21
N ALA A 139 7.44 30.94 10.28
CA ALA A 139 7.46 29.49 10.51
C ALA A 139 6.06 28.91 10.74
N THR A 140 5.06 29.70 11.15
CA THR A 140 3.68 29.20 11.38
C THR A 140 2.84 29.02 10.12
N LEU A 141 3.33 29.50 8.97
CA LEU A 141 2.55 29.54 7.73
C LEU A 141 2.40 28.20 7.00
N PRO A 142 3.44 27.34 6.85
CA PRO A 142 3.40 26.26 5.87
C PRO A 142 2.27 25.23 6.10
N VAL A 143 2.20 24.60 7.27
CA VAL A 143 1.10 23.66 7.63
C VAL A 143 -0.24 24.40 7.69
N ALA A 144 -0.29 25.61 8.25
CA ALA A 144 -1.53 26.38 8.37
C ALA A 144 -2.21 26.61 7.01
N VAL A 145 -1.41 26.93 6.00
CA VAL A 145 -1.87 27.22 4.63
C VAL A 145 -2.17 25.95 3.87
N GLU A 146 -1.27 24.96 3.93
CA GLU A 146 -1.44 23.68 3.24
C GLU A 146 -2.74 23.01 3.68
N VAL A 147 -2.97 22.83 4.98
CA VAL A 147 -4.17 22.13 5.49
C VAL A 147 -5.45 22.87 5.10
N ALA A 148 -5.48 24.20 5.17
CA ALA A 148 -6.66 24.99 4.83
C ALA A 148 -6.99 24.93 3.33
N LEU A 149 -5.99 25.10 2.45
CA LEU A 149 -6.21 25.06 1.00
C LEU A 149 -6.49 23.64 0.49
N ASN A 150 -5.87 22.64 1.11
CA ASN A 150 -6.13 21.24 0.83
C ASN A 150 -7.57 20.85 1.22
N ALA A 151 -8.12 21.42 2.30
CA ALA A 151 -9.54 21.24 2.62
C ALA A 151 -10.48 21.76 1.51
N TRP A 152 -10.12 22.87 0.86
CA TRP A 152 -10.87 23.40 -0.30
C TRP A 152 -10.77 22.48 -1.52
N ASP A 153 -9.56 22.04 -1.87
CA ASP A 153 -9.34 21.12 -2.98
C ASP A 153 -10.08 19.77 -2.73
N ALA A 154 -10.01 19.22 -1.51
CA ALA A 154 -10.69 17.98 -1.11
C ALA A 154 -12.22 18.10 -1.16
N MET A 155 -12.78 19.24 -0.77
CA MET A 155 -14.22 19.50 -0.89
C MET A 155 -14.65 19.84 -2.33
N GLY A 156 -13.71 20.06 -3.25
CA GLY A 156 -14.00 20.43 -4.65
C GLY A 156 -14.42 21.88 -4.80
N ILE A 157 -13.99 22.75 -3.88
CA ILE A 157 -14.25 24.19 -3.94
C ILE A 157 -13.31 24.82 -5.01
N PRO A 158 -13.84 25.51 -6.03
CA PRO A 158 -13.03 26.12 -7.07
C PRO A 158 -12.05 27.16 -6.52
N ARG A 159 -10.84 27.20 -7.11
CA ARG A 159 -9.81 28.19 -6.78
C ARG A 159 -10.25 29.58 -7.24
N THR A 160 -9.99 30.58 -6.41
CA THR A 160 -10.32 31.99 -6.70
C THR A 160 -9.61 32.47 -7.97
N GLY A 161 -10.33 33.11 -8.89
CA GLY A 161 -9.75 33.67 -10.13
C GLY A 161 -9.54 32.70 -11.30
N ALA A 162 -10.04 31.46 -11.25
CA ALA A 162 -9.98 30.48 -12.34
C ALA A 162 -10.94 30.77 -13.53
N GLY A 163 -11.16 32.05 -13.84
CA GLY A 163 -11.84 32.48 -15.05
C GLY A 163 -10.83 32.57 -16.19
N GLU A 164 -10.83 31.57 -17.07
CA GLU A 164 -9.99 31.42 -18.26
C GLU A 164 -8.57 30.86 -17.98
N ALA A 165 -8.33 29.64 -18.48
CA ALA A 165 -7.11 28.83 -18.43
C ALA A 165 -6.86 27.97 -17.18
N THR A 166 -6.75 26.64 -17.41
CA THR A 166 -6.36 25.55 -16.49
C THR A 166 -7.39 25.06 -15.47
N ALA A 167 -8.40 24.32 -15.96
CA ALA A 167 -9.16 23.37 -15.15
C ALA A 167 -8.41 22.02 -15.10
N ILE A 168 -7.68 21.74 -14.02
CA ILE A 168 -7.42 20.35 -13.61
C ILE A 168 -8.61 19.97 -12.73
N ALA A 169 -9.47 19.09 -13.24
CA ALA A 169 -10.72 18.70 -12.60
C ALA A 169 -10.47 17.87 -11.31
N PRO A 170 -11.36 17.96 -10.30
CA PRO A 170 -11.30 17.10 -9.14
C PRO A 170 -11.76 15.67 -9.50
N VAL A 171 -11.09 14.69 -8.89
CA VAL A 171 -11.45 13.28 -8.99
C VAL A 171 -12.66 13.00 -8.09
N SER A 172 -13.66 12.32 -8.67
CA SER A 172 -14.84 11.67 -8.06
C SER A 172 -16.17 12.45 -7.99
N ALA A 173 -16.97 12.32 -9.06
CA ALA A 173 -18.39 12.01 -9.00
C ALA A 173 -18.79 11.39 -10.35
N GLY A 174 -19.30 10.16 -10.32
CA GLY A 174 -19.80 9.49 -11.53
C GLY A 174 -21.27 9.14 -11.39
N SER A 175 -22.14 9.82 -12.13
CA SER A 175 -23.19 9.18 -12.94
C SER A 175 -23.78 10.16 -13.96
N ALA A 176 -24.16 9.58 -15.10
CA ALA A 176 -24.57 10.10 -16.40
C ALA A 176 -25.54 11.30 -16.45
N VAL A 177 -25.54 12.06 -17.55
CA VAL A 177 -26.46 11.92 -18.72
C VAL A 177 -25.91 12.76 -19.89
N THR A 178 -25.90 12.16 -21.08
CA THR A 178 -25.67 12.83 -22.36
C THR A 178 -26.86 13.73 -22.71
N ASP A 179 -26.61 15.00 -23.02
CA ASP A 179 -27.49 15.72 -23.94
C ASP A 179 -26.67 16.64 -24.85
N THR A 180 -26.85 16.40 -26.15
CA THR A 180 -26.39 17.24 -27.24
C THR A 180 -27.25 18.49 -27.28
N ASP A 181 -26.66 19.67 -27.13
CA ASP A 181 -27.17 20.82 -27.88
C ASP A 181 -26.11 21.88 -28.13
N THR A 182 -26.05 22.28 -29.40
CA THR A 182 -25.19 23.35 -29.91
C THR A 182 -26.01 24.65 -29.92
N ASN A 183 -25.33 25.78 -29.66
CA ASN A 183 -25.84 27.17 -29.63
C ASN A 183 -26.48 27.66 -28.31
N ARG A 184 -25.73 28.51 -27.59
CA ARG A 184 -26.16 29.89 -27.27
C ARG A 184 -25.02 30.70 -26.64
N GLY A 185 -24.79 31.89 -27.20
CA GLY A 185 -23.71 32.78 -26.81
C GLY A 185 -23.97 33.60 -25.54
N LYS A 186 -22.87 34.19 -25.06
CA LYS A 186 -22.76 35.44 -24.27
C LYS A 186 -23.95 35.78 -23.34
N GLN A 187 -23.94 35.24 -22.12
CA GLN A 187 -24.49 35.93 -20.94
C GLN A 187 -23.57 35.67 -19.74
N ARG A 188 -23.04 36.75 -19.14
CA ARG A 188 -22.38 36.73 -17.82
C ARG A 188 -23.45 36.37 -16.78
N ASN A 189 -23.51 35.11 -16.36
CA ASN A 189 -24.36 34.69 -15.25
C ASN A 189 -23.71 35.12 -13.93
N ASN A 190 -24.29 36.14 -13.28
CA ASN A 190 -24.05 36.46 -11.89
C ASN A 190 -24.67 35.31 -11.06
N LYS A 191 -23.87 34.35 -10.59
CA LYS A 191 -24.36 33.29 -9.69
C LYS A 191 -24.77 33.96 -8.37
N GLU A 192 -26.03 33.87 -7.98
CA GLU A 192 -26.46 34.33 -6.65
C GLU A 192 -25.71 33.54 -5.57
N LYS A 193 -25.02 34.25 -4.67
CA LYS A 193 -24.35 33.67 -3.51
C LYS A 193 -25.40 33.25 -2.49
N ARG A 194 -25.47 31.96 -2.18
CA ARG A 194 -26.50 31.37 -1.31
C ARG A 194 -25.93 30.45 -0.23
N GLU A 195 -24.61 30.27 -0.16
CA GLU A 195 -23.97 29.35 0.77
C GLU A 195 -23.14 30.05 1.85
N ALA A 196 -23.19 29.55 3.08
CA ALA A 196 -22.23 29.92 4.13
C ALA A 196 -21.18 28.81 4.29
N LEU A 197 -19.90 29.19 4.37
CA LEU A 197 -18.79 28.27 4.62
C LEU A 197 -18.51 28.21 6.12
N LEU A 198 -18.62 27.01 6.71
CA LEU A 198 -18.44 26.82 8.15
C LEU A 198 -17.00 26.42 8.50
N ILE A 199 -16.36 27.15 9.42
CA ILE A 199 -15.04 26.83 9.97
C ILE A 199 -15.20 26.41 11.43
N TRP A 200 -15.05 25.11 11.71
CA TRP A 200 -15.14 24.60 13.07
C TRP A 200 -13.76 24.57 13.75
N GLY A 201 -13.65 25.16 14.94
CA GLY A 201 -12.36 25.26 15.65
C GLY A 201 -11.47 26.38 15.12
N ALA A 202 -12.06 27.51 14.76
CA ALA A 202 -11.45 28.62 14.03
C ALA A 202 -10.34 29.38 14.79
N SER A 203 -10.13 29.12 16.07
CA SER A 203 -9.05 29.77 16.85
C SER A 203 -7.70 29.01 16.82
N SER A 204 -7.61 27.86 16.13
CA SER A 204 -6.34 27.16 15.89
C SER A 204 -5.54 27.79 14.74
N SER A 205 -4.28 27.41 14.55
CA SER A 205 -3.45 27.90 13.43
C SER A 205 -4.12 27.65 12.07
N VAL A 206 -4.40 26.37 11.76
CA VAL A 206 -5.11 25.97 10.55
C VAL A 206 -6.53 26.56 10.48
N GLY A 207 -7.22 26.72 11.62
CA GLY A 207 -8.57 27.31 11.69
C GLY A 207 -8.60 28.79 11.36
N THR A 208 -7.67 29.58 11.89
CA THR A 208 -7.59 31.01 11.59
C THR A 208 -7.16 31.26 10.14
N MET A 209 -6.32 30.39 9.57
CA MET A 209 -6.01 30.39 8.14
C MET A 209 -7.24 29.99 7.30
N GLY A 210 -8.02 29.02 7.78
CA GLY A 210 -9.33 28.66 7.21
C GLY A 210 -10.28 29.85 7.12
N VAL A 211 -10.38 30.67 8.18
CA VAL A 211 -11.22 31.89 8.17
C VAL A 211 -10.70 32.92 7.17
N GLN A 212 -9.39 33.18 7.15
CA GLN A 212 -8.80 34.16 6.24
C GLN A 212 -8.96 33.75 4.76
N THR A 213 -8.76 32.47 4.45
CA THR A 213 -8.95 31.92 3.08
C THR A 213 -10.42 31.88 2.68
N ALA A 214 -11.31 31.50 3.60
CA ALA A 214 -12.76 31.53 3.40
C ALA A 214 -13.27 32.96 3.13
N ARG A 215 -12.71 33.98 3.80
CA ARG A 215 -13.02 35.38 3.53
C ARG A 215 -12.71 35.75 2.07
N LEU A 216 -11.59 35.28 1.52
CA LEU A 216 -11.24 35.53 0.12
C LEU A 216 -12.20 34.81 -0.84
N LEU A 217 -12.63 33.58 -0.52
CA LEU A 217 -13.67 32.89 -1.26
C LEU A 217 -15.03 33.62 -1.20
N ARG A 218 -15.38 34.19 -0.04
CA ARG A 218 -16.59 35.00 0.11
C ARG A 218 -16.50 36.30 -0.68
N ASP A 219 -15.33 36.93 -0.72
CA ASP A 219 -15.13 38.21 -1.42
C ASP A 219 -15.00 38.02 -2.96
N ASP A 220 -14.67 36.81 -3.44
CA ASP A 220 -14.59 36.48 -4.88
C ASP A 220 -15.99 36.52 -5.55
N PRO A 221 -16.21 37.33 -6.60
CA PRO A 221 -17.49 37.38 -7.32
C PRO A 221 -17.91 36.06 -8.00
N THR A 222 -16.97 35.16 -8.28
CA THR A 222 -17.22 33.89 -8.99
C THR A 222 -17.60 32.73 -8.07
N SER A 223 -17.44 32.94 -6.76
CA SER A 223 -17.73 31.96 -5.70
C SER A 223 -19.21 31.91 -5.32
N SER A 224 -19.68 30.76 -4.84
CA SER A 224 -21.04 30.57 -4.30
C SER A 224 -21.21 31.01 -2.84
N PHE A 225 -20.11 31.32 -2.14
CA PHE A 225 -20.12 31.63 -0.72
C PHE A 225 -20.48 33.09 -0.45
N ALA A 226 -21.57 33.30 0.31
CA ALA A 226 -22.08 34.59 0.75
C ALA A 226 -21.54 35.02 2.12
N ALA A 227 -21.21 34.05 2.98
CA ALA A 227 -20.76 34.32 4.34
C ALA A 227 -19.73 33.27 4.83
N VAL A 228 -18.93 33.67 5.81
CA VAL A 228 -18.01 32.81 6.57
C VAL A 228 -18.53 32.69 7.99
N TYR A 229 -18.96 31.50 8.37
CA TYR A 229 -19.35 31.19 9.73
C TYR A 229 -18.21 30.46 10.44
N ALA A 230 -17.99 30.75 11.71
CA ALA A 230 -16.88 30.18 12.45
C ALA A 230 -17.28 29.76 13.86
N THR A 231 -16.59 28.77 14.43
CA THR A 231 -16.74 28.43 15.85
C THR A 231 -15.43 28.68 16.61
N ALA A 232 -15.54 29.30 17.78
CA ALA A 232 -14.40 29.62 18.64
C ALA A 232 -14.81 29.62 20.10
N GLY A 233 -13.84 29.54 21.02
CA GLY A 233 -14.13 29.78 22.45
C GLY A 233 -14.48 31.25 22.66
N SER A 234 -15.33 31.56 23.65
CA SER A 234 -15.83 32.92 23.92
C SER A 234 -14.76 34.02 23.90
N ALA A 235 -13.61 33.77 24.52
CA ALA A 235 -12.48 34.72 24.55
C ALA A 235 -11.88 35.04 23.17
N ASN A 236 -11.97 34.11 22.21
CA ASN A 236 -11.36 34.23 20.89
C ASN A 236 -12.34 34.69 19.80
N MET A 237 -13.63 34.84 20.12
CA MET A 237 -14.64 35.21 19.12
C MET A 237 -14.39 36.58 18.46
N PRO A 238 -14.06 37.66 19.20
CA PRO A 238 -13.76 38.95 18.58
C PRO A 238 -12.54 38.89 17.66
N TYR A 239 -11.53 38.09 18.04
CA TYR A 239 -10.34 37.89 17.24
C TYR A 239 -10.67 37.17 15.92
N VAL A 240 -11.41 36.07 15.98
CA VAL A 240 -11.85 35.31 14.79
C VAL A 240 -12.72 36.16 13.86
N ALA A 241 -13.61 36.99 14.40
CA ALA A 241 -14.38 37.96 13.61
C ALA A 241 -13.46 38.95 12.87
N SER A 242 -12.42 39.46 13.54
CA SER A 242 -11.45 40.39 12.93
C SER A 242 -10.65 39.78 11.77
N LEU A 243 -10.61 38.46 11.63
CA LEU A 243 -9.95 37.74 10.53
C LEU A 243 -10.82 37.56 9.29
N GLY A 244 -12.14 37.79 9.40
CA GLY A 244 -13.06 37.68 8.28
C GLY A 244 -14.32 36.87 8.51
N ALA A 245 -14.54 36.30 9.69
CA ALA A 245 -15.78 35.59 9.99
C ALA A 245 -16.95 36.57 10.17
N ASP A 246 -18.03 36.36 9.44
CA ASP A 246 -19.26 37.18 9.50
C ASP A 246 -20.08 36.88 10.76
N ARG A 247 -20.14 35.61 11.14
CA ARG A 247 -20.71 35.15 12.41
C ARG A 247 -19.75 34.20 13.10
N VAL A 248 -19.58 34.39 14.41
CA VAL A 248 -18.80 33.48 15.24
C VAL A 248 -19.70 32.92 16.33
N PHE A 249 -19.61 31.61 16.56
CA PHE A 249 -20.41 30.88 17.54
C PHE A 249 -19.51 30.24 18.60
N ASN A 250 -19.98 30.18 19.84
CA ASN A 250 -19.25 29.55 20.93
C ASN A 250 -19.41 28.02 20.85
N TYR A 251 -18.36 27.29 20.48
CA TYR A 251 -18.45 25.82 20.38
C TYR A 251 -18.71 25.11 21.72
N LYS A 252 -18.54 25.81 22.85
CA LYS A 252 -18.84 25.28 24.19
C LYS A 252 -20.32 25.39 24.57
N ASP A 253 -21.13 26.09 23.77
CA ASP A 253 -22.57 26.15 23.97
C ASP A 253 -23.21 24.82 23.57
N THR A 254 -24.04 24.25 24.45
CA THR A 254 -24.75 22.99 24.19
C THR A 254 -25.75 23.10 23.05
N HIS A 255 -26.19 24.32 22.71
CA HIS A 255 -27.11 24.62 21.61
C HIS A 255 -26.41 25.23 20.39
N VAL A 256 -25.07 25.12 20.29
CA VAL A 256 -24.31 25.75 19.20
C VAL A 256 -24.77 25.29 17.81
N VAL A 257 -25.15 24.02 17.65
CA VAL A 257 -25.64 23.48 16.37
C VAL A 257 -26.94 24.18 15.97
N ASP A 258 -27.90 24.26 16.88
CA ASP A 258 -29.19 24.93 16.64
C ASP A 258 -29.01 26.42 16.35
N ALA A 259 -28.09 27.08 17.06
CA ALA A 259 -27.76 28.48 16.86
C ALA A 259 -27.15 28.75 15.47
N ILE A 260 -26.25 27.87 15.00
CA ILE A 260 -25.65 27.97 13.66
C ILE A 260 -26.72 27.77 12.57
N VAL A 261 -27.55 26.74 12.72
CA VAL A 261 -28.62 26.42 11.75
C VAL A 261 -29.64 27.55 11.69
N SER A 262 -30.08 28.06 12.85
CA SER A 262 -31.05 29.16 12.93
C SER A 262 -30.49 30.44 12.30
N ALA A 263 -29.22 30.77 12.58
CA ALA A 263 -28.55 31.93 12.00
C ALA A 263 -28.46 31.85 10.47
N ALA A 264 -28.09 30.69 9.92
CA ALA A 264 -28.04 30.51 8.47
C ALA A 264 -29.44 30.62 7.84
N LYS A 265 -30.47 30.06 8.48
CA LYS A 265 -31.88 30.19 8.02
C LYS A 265 -32.37 31.63 8.06
N GLU A 266 -32.06 32.39 9.11
CA GLU A 266 -32.37 33.82 9.22
C GLU A 266 -31.71 34.64 8.10
N ASP A 267 -30.44 34.32 7.80
CA ASP A 267 -29.67 34.99 6.76
C ASP A 267 -30.06 34.50 5.34
N GLY A 268 -30.97 33.52 5.22
CA GLY A 268 -31.40 32.92 3.95
C GLY A 268 -30.31 32.10 3.24
N LEU A 269 -29.36 31.56 4.02
CA LEU A 269 -28.19 30.82 3.55
C LEU A 269 -28.30 29.32 3.89
N VAL A 270 -27.60 28.50 3.10
CA VAL A 270 -27.42 27.07 3.40
C VAL A 270 -25.97 26.74 3.71
N ILE A 271 -25.72 25.77 4.59
CA ILE A 271 -24.36 25.30 4.91
C ILE A 271 -24.15 23.91 4.32
N ARG A 272 -23.32 23.82 3.28
CA ARG A 272 -22.97 22.54 2.63
C ARG A 272 -21.52 22.13 2.81
N HIS A 273 -20.67 23.08 3.19
CA HIS A 273 -19.23 22.89 3.29
C HIS A 273 -18.78 23.28 4.69
N CYS A 274 -18.07 22.37 5.36
CA CYS A 274 -17.49 22.60 6.67
C CYS A 274 -16.02 22.20 6.70
N PHE A 275 -15.15 23.12 7.13
CA PHE A 275 -13.77 22.79 7.46
C PHE A 275 -13.64 22.56 8.97
N LEU A 276 -13.37 21.32 9.36
CA LEU A 276 -13.11 20.92 10.74
C LEU A 276 -11.61 21.06 11.03
N ALA A 277 -11.22 22.18 11.61
CA ALA A 277 -9.83 22.48 11.98
C ALA A 277 -9.42 21.76 13.28
N THR A 278 -10.31 21.70 14.26
CA THR A 278 -10.15 20.96 15.54
C THR A 278 -11.50 20.84 16.23
N GLY A 279 -11.71 19.83 17.08
CA GLY A 279 -12.96 19.62 17.82
C GLY A 279 -13.72 18.37 17.40
N GLN A 280 -15.04 18.36 17.64
CA GLN A 280 -15.88 17.16 17.47
C GLN A 280 -16.54 17.11 16.09
N LEU A 281 -16.31 16.00 15.38
CA LEU A 281 -16.89 15.75 14.05
C LEU A 281 -18.42 15.67 14.07
N ALA A 282 -19.01 15.06 15.11
CA ALA A 282 -20.46 14.86 15.22
C ALA A 282 -21.24 16.19 15.14
N SER A 283 -20.75 17.25 15.78
CA SER A 283 -21.41 18.57 15.73
C SER A 283 -21.37 19.18 14.33
N CYS A 284 -20.30 18.97 13.57
CA CYS A 284 -20.20 19.43 12.18
C CYS A 284 -21.20 18.67 11.30
N GLN A 285 -21.29 17.35 11.46
CA GLN A 285 -22.24 16.51 10.74
C GLN A 285 -23.68 16.90 11.05
N ALA A 286 -24.00 17.22 12.30
CA ALA A 286 -25.33 17.65 12.71
C ALA A 286 -25.75 18.97 12.04
N VAL A 287 -24.85 19.96 11.92
CA VAL A 287 -25.15 21.21 11.20
C VAL A 287 -25.46 20.95 9.74
N LEU A 288 -24.62 20.17 9.04
CA LEU A 288 -24.81 19.89 7.61
C LEU A 288 -26.08 19.07 7.34
N LYS A 289 -26.37 18.10 8.21
CA LYS A 289 -27.58 17.27 8.12
C LYS A 289 -28.87 18.10 8.14
N ALA A 290 -28.91 19.16 8.95
CA ALA A 290 -30.08 20.03 9.07
C ALA A 290 -30.46 20.74 7.76
N PHE A 291 -29.53 20.88 6.80
CA PHE A 291 -29.77 21.48 5.48
C PHE A 291 -29.96 20.45 4.36
N LEU A 292 -29.76 19.15 4.63
CA LEU A 292 -29.98 18.06 3.66
C LEU A 292 -31.43 17.56 3.66
N GLU A 293 -32.11 17.61 4.80
CA GLU A 293 -33.50 17.14 4.94
C GLU A 293 -34.52 18.04 4.22
N GLU A 294 -34.16 19.29 3.91
CA GLU A 294 -35.03 20.29 3.27
C GLU A 294 -34.85 20.38 1.74
N ASP A 295 -33.86 19.70 1.17
CA ASP A 295 -33.39 19.94 -0.20
C ASP A 295 -33.78 18.79 -1.15
N GLN A 296 -34.71 19.03 -2.08
CA GLN A 296 -35.20 18.02 -3.03
C GLN A 296 -34.23 17.70 -4.18
N GLU A 297 -33.07 18.37 -4.25
CA GLU A 297 -32.14 18.32 -5.39
C GLU A 297 -31.00 17.28 -5.29
N GLY A 298 -30.96 16.42 -4.26
CA GLY A 298 -29.99 15.31 -4.20
C GLY A 298 -28.51 15.73 -4.11
N LYS A 299 -28.22 16.95 -3.63
CA LYS A 299 -26.86 17.48 -3.46
C LYS A 299 -26.22 16.99 -2.15
N THR A 300 -24.96 16.56 -2.21
CA THR A 300 -24.19 16.12 -1.05
C THR A 300 -23.51 17.29 -0.33
N ALA A 301 -23.37 17.19 0.98
CA ALA A 301 -22.60 18.11 1.82
C ALA A 301 -21.23 17.50 2.17
N LYS A 302 -20.21 18.32 2.42
CA LYS A 302 -18.83 17.85 2.62
C LYS A 302 -18.17 18.47 3.84
N ILE A 303 -17.37 17.64 4.54
CA ILE A 303 -16.53 18.05 5.65
C ILE A 303 -15.07 17.76 5.31
N GLY A 304 -14.24 18.79 5.20
CA GLY A 304 -12.78 18.65 5.19
C GLY A 304 -12.28 18.59 6.64
N SER A 305 -11.72 17.47 7.08
CA SER A 305 -11.25 17.25 8.44
C SER A 305 -9.72 17.30 8.52
N ALA A 306 -9.18 18.24 9.30
CA ALA A 306 -7.76 18.25 9.66
C ALA A 306 -7.40 17.21 10.74
N PRO A 307 -8.28 16.89 11.72
CA PRO A 307 -8.12 15.69 12.54
C PRO A 307 -8.36 14.42 11.74
N VAL A 308 -7.65 13.34 12.08
CA VAL A 308 -7.91 12.01 11.53
C VAL A 308 -9.35 11.60 11.86
N VAL A 309 -10.09 11.17 10.84
CA VAL A 309 -11.47 10.69 11.02
C VAL A 309 -11.42 9.35 11.76
N PRO A 310 -12.06 9.22 12.94
CA PRO A 310 -12.10 7.96 13.67
C PRO A 310 -12.77 6.85 12.85
N PRO A 311 -12.28 5.60 12.88
CA PRO A 311 -12.89 4.48 12.15
C PRO A 311 -14.33 4.17 12.57
N ASP A 312 -14.70 4.54 13.80
CA ASP A 312 -16.02 4.39 14.41
C ASP A 312 -16.89 5.65 14.29
N ALA A 313 -16.45 6.67 13.52
CA ALA A 313 -17.25 7.86 13.28
C ALA A 313 -18.58 7.51 12.61
N GLU A 314 -19.67 8.12 13.09
CA GLU A 314 -21.01 7.93 12.57
C GLU A 314 -21.09 8.33 11.08
N VAL A 315 -21.61 7.43 10.24
CA VAL A 315 -21.85 7.70 8.82
C VAL A 315 -23.20 8.38 8.67
N VAL A 316 -23.18 9.66 8.29
CA VAL A 316 -24.40 10.46 8.08
C VAL A 316 -24.72 10.52 6.59
N ASN A 317 -25.89 9.97 6.20
CA ASN A 317 -26.33 9.95 4.80
C ASN A 317 -26.33 11.37 4.19
N GLY A 318 -25.67 11.51 3.04
CA GLY A 318 -25.54 12.78 2.32
C GLY A 318 -24.43 13.72 2.81
N VAL A 319 -23.72 13.37 3.90
CA VAL A 319 -22.54 14.11 4.39
C VAL A 319 -21.28 13.27 4.15
N GLU A 320 -20.39 13.76 3.29
CA GLU A 320 -19.08 13.14 3.03
C GLU A 320 -18.01 13.77 3.92
N THR A 321 -17.38 13.00 4.81
CA THR A 321 -16.25 13.46 5.63
C THR A 321 -14.93 12.98 5.03
N ILE A 322 -14.03 13.91 4.76
CA ILE A 322 -12.75 13.67 4.07
C ILE A 322 -11.61 14.08 5.00
N PHE A 323 -10.71 13.15 5.33
CA PHE A 323 -9.46 13.49 5.99
C PHE A 323 -8.53 14.19 5.01
N VAL A 324 -8.08 15.39 5.36
CA VAL A 324 -7.32 16.26 4.46
C VAL A 324 -5.85 15.84 4.44
N VAL A 325 -5.39 15.33 3.29
CA VAL A 325 -3.99 14.91 3.05
C VAL A 325 -3.61 15.26 1.61
N PRO A 326 -2.40 15.80 1.35
CA PRO A 326 -1.95 16.07 -0.03
C PRO A 326 -1.93 14.81 -0.91
N SER A 327 -1.86 14.99 -2.24
CA SER A 327 -1.79 13.85 -3.17
C SER A 327 -0.63 12.92 -2.82
N THR A 328 -0.87 11.62 -2.91
CA THR A 328 0.17 10.59 -2.74
C THR A 328 1.03 10.44 -3.99
N VAL A 329 0.57 10.98 -5.13
CA VAL A 329 1.32 11.04 -6.38
C VAL A 329 2.26 12.23 -6.35
N GLU A 330 3.57 11.97 -6.46
CA GLU A 330 4.61 12.99 -6.27
C GLU A 330 4.48 14.20 -7.19
N GLY A 331 4.21 14.01 -8.49
CA GLY A 331 4.07 15.11 -9.44
C GLY A 331 2.90 16.03 -9.10
N GLU A 332 1.73 15.45 -8.81
CA GLU A 332 0.54 16.21 -8.41
C GLU A 332 0.75 16.94 -7.09
N ARG A 333 1.35 16.27 -6.10
CA ARG A 333 1.68 16.85 -4.81
C ARG A 333 2.61 18.06 -4.95
N LEU A 334 3.68 17.92 -5.74
CA LEU A 334 4.62 19.00 -5.97
C LEU A 334 3.96 20.23 -6.61
N GLU A 335 3.02 20.03 -7.54
CA GLU A 335 2.24 21.12 -8.13
C GLU A 335 1.20 21.70 -7.16
N GLN A 336 0.59 20.89 -6.30
CA GLN A 336 -0.26 21.37 -5.19
C GLN A 336 0.54 22.31 -4.27
N PHE A 337 1.72 21.88 -3.79
CA PHE A 337 2.58 22.71 -2.95
C PHE A 337 3.10 23.96 -3.68
N ARG A 338 3.50 23.84 -4.95
CA ARG A 338 3.91 24.99 -5.78
C ARG A 338 2.80 26.03 -5.86
N TYR A 339 1.55 25.60 -6.00
CA TYR A 339 0.41 26.49 -6.02
C TYR A 339 0.12 27.06 -4.62
N TRP A 340 -0.13 26.22 -3.62
CA TRP A 340 -0.53 26.63 -2.27
C TRP A 340 0.52 27.55 -1.61
N ILE A 341 1.78 27.12 -1.63
CA ILE A 341 2.89 27.80 -0.96
C ILE A 341 3.61 28.76 -1.92
N GLY A 342 4.07 28.26 -3.08
CA GLY A 342 4.91 29.04 -3.98
C GLY A 342 4.20 30.19 -4.71
N THR A 343 2.89 30.07 -4.93
CA THR A 343 2.10 31.02 -5.74
C THR A 343 1.08 31.77 -4.89
N TRP A 344 0.08 31.07 -4.38
CA TRP A 344 -1.06 31.64 -3.67
C TRP A 344 -0.64 32.36 -2.40
N LEU A 345 0.15 31.71 -1.54
CA LEU A 345 0.59 32.30 -0.28
C LEU A 345 1.46 33.53 -0.53
N ARG A 346 2.43 33.41 -1.44
CA ARG A 346 3.31 34.52 -1.80
C ARG A 346 2.55 35.77 -2.24
N GLU A 347 1.59 35.61 -3.15
CA GLU A 347 0.78 36.74 -3.64
C GLU A 347 -0.06 37.38 -2.54
N ASN A 348 -0.65 36.56 -1.67
CA ASN A 348 -1.52 37.06 -0.61
C ASN A 348 -0.74 37.66 0.56
N LEU A 349 0.48 37.19 0.84
CA LEU A 349 1.40 37.86 1.76
C LEU A 349 1.82 39.22 1.20
N ALA A 350 2.17 39.29 -0.09
CA ALA A 350 2.57 40.54 -0.74
C ALA A 350 1.43 41.59 -0.78
N LYS A 351 0.18 41.12 -0.93
CA LYS A 351 -1.02 41.98 -0.87
C LYS A 351 -1.44 42.33 0.57
N GLY A 352 -0.85 41.69 1.58
CA GLY A 352 -1.27 41.81 2.99
C GLY A 352 -2.67 41.25 3.27
N THR A 353 -3.24 40.44 2.36
CA THR A 353 -4.57 39.85 2.49
C THR A 353 -4.59 38.63 3.41
N ILE A 354 -3.43 37.97 3.56
CA ILE A 354 -3.18 36.87 4.50
C ILE A 354 -2.06 37.28 5.43
N ARG A 355 -2.18 36.92 6.70
CA ARG A 355 -1.14 37.10 7.71
C ARG A 355 -0.99 35.85 8.60
N PRO A 356 0.21 35.61 9.16
CA PRO A 356 0.42 34.63 10.22
C PRO A 356 -0.58 34.81 11.36
N SER A 357 -1.23 33.73 11.75
CA SER A 357 -2.29 33.73 12.76
C SER A 357 -2.49 32.31 13.31
N PRO A 358 -2.82 32.14 14.60
CA PRO A 358 -2.81 33.17 15.65
C PRO A 358 -1.39 33.64 15.95
N GLU A 359 -1.25 34.66 16.80
CA GLU A 359 0.09 35.16 17.19
C GLU A 359 0.90 34.04 17.87
N PRO A 360 2.12 33.72 17.39
CA PRO A 360 2.89 32.59 17.89
C PRO A 360 3.45 32.85 19.29
N SER A 361 3.28 31.89 20.19
CA SER A 361 3.97 31.88 21.47
C SER A 361 5.33 31.21 21.36
N VAL A 362 6.42 31.92 21.66
CA VAL A 362 7.78 31.35 21.67
C VAL A 362 7.99 30.53 22.94
N VAL A 363 8.20 29.22 22.79
CA VAL A 363 8.37 28.27 23.90
C VAL A 363 9.81 28.14 24.41
N GLY A 364 10.80 28.55 23.62
CA GLY A 364 12.21 28.53 23.99
C GLY A 364 13.13 28.90 22.81
N LYS A 365 14.44 28.83 23.02
CA LYS A 365 15.46 29.08 21.98
C LYS A 365 16.35 27.83 21.80
N GLY A 366 16.67 27.52 20.54
CA GLY A 366 17.49 26.36 20.18
C GLY A 366 16.70 25.05 20.16
N LEU A 367 17.32 24.02 19.58
CA LEU A 367 16.69 22.70 19.34
C LEU A 367 16.32 21.97 20.64
N GLY A 368 17.03 22.22 21.75
CA GLY A 368 16.73 21.62 23.05
C GLY A 368 15.38 22.03 23.64
N ALA A 369 14.78 23.12 23.15
CA ALA A 369 13.45 23.57 23.58
C ALA A 369 12.29 22.79 22.93
N ILE A 370 12.56 21.99 21.89
CA ILE A 370 11.51 21.29 21.13
C ILE A 370 10.72 20.32 22.01
N ASN A 371 11.40 19.54 22.87
CA ASN A 371 10.72 18.62 23.79
C ASN A 371 9.73 19.35 24.70
N ALA A 372 10.18 20.40 25.40
CA ALA A 372 9.35 21.19 26.28
C ALA A 372 8.17 21.85 25.54
N GLY A 373 8.40 22.28 24.29
CA GLY A 373 7.35 22.82 23.42
C GLY A 373 6.28 21.78 23.05
N LEU A 374 6.69 20.57 22.67
CA LEU A 374 5.77 19.48 22.33
C LEU A 374 5.02 18.97 23.57
N ASP A 375 5.66 18.93 24.73
CA ASP A 375 5.00 18.55 25.99
C ASP A 375 3.93 19.57 26.39
N LYS A 376 4.19 20.86 26.20
CA LYS A 376 3.19 21.92 26.39
C LYS A 376 2.03 21.79 25.40
N LEU A 377 2.31 21.42 24.15
CA LEU A 377 1.29 21.21 23.13
C LEU A 377 0.42 19.98 23.45
N ARG A 378 1.02 18.90 23.97
CA ARG A 378 0.33 17.70 24.46
C ARG A 378 -0.63 18.02 25.61
N GLN A 379 -0.24 18.84 26.58
CA GLN A 379 -1.12 19.25 27.68
C GLN A 379 -2.36 20.03 27.20
N GLY A 380 -2.26 20.74 26.07
CA GLY A 380 -3.40 21.39 25.42
C GLY A 380 -4.34 20.45 24.66
N LEU A 381 -3.87 19.24 24.31
CA LEU A 381 -4.64 18.21 23.59
C LEU A 381 -5.45 17.31 24.56
N ASP A 382 -5.07 17.22 25.83
CA ASP A 382 -5.64 16.29 26.83
C ASP A 382 -6.85 16.85 27.62
N THR A 383 -7.71 17.64 26.99
CA THR A 383 -8.89 18.25 27.65
C THR A 383 -10.07 17.27 27.73
N SER A 384 -9.90 16.18 28.48
CA SER A 384 -11.02 15.41 29.06
C SER A 384 -11.16 15.59 30.58
N ASN A 385 -10.28 16.35 31.24
CA ASN A 385 -10.42 16.72 32.65
C ASN A 385 -9.75 18.07 32.94
N ALA A 386 -10.52 19.15 33.03
CA ALA A 386 -10.01 20.41 33.57
C ALA A 386 -11.12 21.27 34.19
N ASN A 387 -11.45 20.97 35.45
CA ASN A 387 -11.83 22.00 36.41
C ASN A 387 -10.61 22.90 36.62
N ILE A 388 -10.64 24.12 36.10
CA ILE A 388 -9.62 25.13 36.37
C ILE A 388 -10.18 26.11 37.39
N SER A 389 -9.62 26.09 38.60
CA SER A 389 -9.65 27.23 39.51
C SER A 389 -8.44 28.14 39.21
N PRO A 390 -8.58 29.48 39.30
CA PRO A 390 -7.51 30.41 38.96
C PRO A 390 -6.46 30.49 40.05
N VAL A 391 -5.19 30.47 39.65
CA VAL A 391 -4.04 30.75 40.54
C VAL A 391 -3.90 32.27 40.68
N SER A 392 -3.94 32.76 41.92
CA SER A 392 -3.49 34.10 42.31
C SER A 392 -2.00 34.08 42.68
N PRO A 393 -1.29 35.22 42.58
CA PRO A 393 0.16 35.25 42.62
C PRO A 393 0.66 35.31 44.07
N ASP A 394 1.45 34.34 44.52
CA ASP A 394 2.47 34.56 45.55
C ASP A 394 3.40 33.36 45.73
N GLN A 395 4.60 33.67 46.24
CA GLN A 395 5.65 32.77 46.74
C GLN A 395 6.78 32.36 45.79
N LYS A 396 7.72 33.30 45.65
CA LYS A 396 9.17 33.03 45.82
C LYS A 396 9.41 32.15 47.07
N ARG A 397 9.98 30.96 46.90
CA ARG A 397 11.02 30.40 47.81
C ARG A 397 11.55 29.05 47.31
N CYS A 398 12.81 28.80 47.65
CA CYS A 398 13.56 27.54 47.57
C CYS A 398 14.40 27.31 46.31
N GLN A 399 15.35 28.24 46.08
CA GLN A 399 16.76 27.84 46.05
C GLN A 399 17.14 27.31 47.45
N GLU A 400 17.75 26.12 47.50
CA GLU A 400 18.51 25.48 48.60
C GLU A 400 18.15 24.01 48.65
N PHE A 401 18.96 23.14 48.03
CA PHE A 401 19.28 21.77 48.47
C PHE A 401 20.24 21.15 47.46
N ALA A 402 21.46 21.68 47.39
CA ALA A 402 22.59 21.04 46.72
C ALA A 402 23.90 21.51 47.36
N GLU A 403 24.10 21.20 48.63
CA GLU A 403 25.44 21.18 49.24
C GLU A 403 25.38 20.46 50.60
N LYS A 404 26.47 19.78 50.93
CA LYS A 404 26.72 18.96 52.14
C LYS A 404 26.28 17.50 52.07
N ARG A 405 27.17 16.68 51.49
CA ARG A 405 27.71 15.50 52.18
C ARG A 405 29.10 15.17 51.63
N THR A 406 30.11 15.69 52.32
CA THR A 406 31.45 15.11 52.37
C THR A 406 31.75 14.75 53.82
N ASP A 407 32.57 13.72 53.95
CA ASP A 407 33.37 13.28 55.10
C ASP A 407 32.79 12.18 56.01
N ALA A 408 33.23 10.94 55.73
CA ALA A 408 33.99 10.12 56.69
C ALA A 408 34.77 8.99 55.97
N SER A 409 36.11 9.06 56.09
CA SER A 409 37.18 8.03 56.07
C SER A 409 36.82 6.55 55.79
N GLY A 410 37.63 5.70 55.14
CA GLY A 410 39.02 5.75 54.70
C GLY A 410 39.53 4.33 54.34
N SER A 411 40.62 4.27 53.57
CA SER A 411 41.59 3.18 53.34
C SER A 411 41.13 1.77 52.93
N ALA A 412 41.47 1.37 51.69
CA ALA A 412 42.28 0.17 51.40
C ALA A 412 42.72 0.18 49.92
N GLU A 413 44.03 0.05 49.71
CA GLU A 413 44.71 -0.12 48.43
C GLU A 413 44.57 -1.55 47.86
N GLU A 414 44.97 -1.66 46.58
CA GLU A 414 45.45 -2.83 45.84
C GLU A 414 44.47 -3.73 45.05
N GLY A 415 44.41 -3.44 43.75
CA GLY A 415 44.85 -4.40 42.73
C GLY A 415 43.79 -5.09 41.87
N ARG A 416 43.61 -4.63 40.62
CA ARG A 416 43.59 -5.48 39.39
C ARG A 416 43.37 -4.66 38.10
N HIS A 417 43.84 -5.28 37.02
CA HIS A 417 44.13 -4.76 35.69
C HIS A 417 43.03 -3.97 34.95
N SER A 418 43.56 -3.13 34.07
CA SER A 418 42.96 -2.42 32.94
C SER A 418 41.97 -3.24 32.10
N SER A 419 40.76 -2.70 31.95
CA SER A 419 39.95 -2.77 30.72
C SER A 419 38.97 -1.60 30.75
N ASP A 420 39.22 -0.58 29.92
CA ASP A 420 38.28 0.54 29.72
C ASP A 420 36.92 0.02 29.23
N PRO A 421 35.78 0.58 29.68
CA PRO A 421 34.48 0.29 29.08
C PRO A 421 34.42 0.93 27.68
N GLU A 422 34.25 0.12 26.63
CA GLU A 422 34.05 0.60 25.24
C GLU A 422 32.88 1.61 25.18
N SER A 423 33.06 2.71 24.44
CA SER A 423 32.05 3.74 24.25
C SER A 423 30.88 3.23 23.41
N VAL A 424 29.64 3.67 23.70
CA VAL A 424 28.44 3.27 22.96
C VAL A 424 28.53 3.62 21.46
N ASP A 425 29.27 4.68 21.11
CA ASP A 425 29.53 5.12 19.73
C ASP A 425 30.45 4.15 18.95
N ASP A 426 31.43 3.52 19.61
CA ASP A 426 32.26 2.46 19.00
C ASP A 426 31.48 1.18 18.73
N VAL A 427 30.44 0.92 19.53
CA VAL A 427 29.56 -0.24 19.37
C VAL A 427 28.54 0.00 18.24
N VAL A 428 27.97 1.21 18.14
CA VAL A 428 27.00 1.55 17.08
C VAL A 428 27.67 1.68 15.71
N SER A 429 28.89 2.23 15.63
CA SER A 429 29.65 2.34 14.37
C SER A 429 30.16 0.99 13.82
N LYS A 430 30.44 0.01 14.70
CA LYS A 430 30.73 -1.38 14.30
C LYS A 430 29.50 -2.13 13.74
N VAL A 431 28.27 -1.68 14.03
CA VAL A 431 27.02 -2.40 13.70
C VAL A 431 26.34 -1.91 12.40
N TYR A 432 26.81 -0.80 11.82
CA TYR A 432 26.38 -0.25 10.53
C TYR A 432 27.54 -0.23 9.51
N SER A 433 28.21 -1.38 9.34
CA SER A 433 29.18 -1.55 8.27
C SER A 433 28.47 -1.65 6.91
N SER A 434 29.20 -1.49 5.79
CA SER A 434 28.66 -1.75 4.43
C SER A 434 28.10 -3.16 4.26
N ASP A 435 28.59 -4.12 5.07
CA ASP A 435 28.14 -5.51 5.07
C ASP A 435 26.73 -5.65 5.71
N ASP A 436 26.36 -4.75 6.62
CA ASP A 436 25.04 -4.75 7.29
C ASP A 436 23.91 -4.22 6.39
N ILE A 437 24.21 -3.27 5.48
CA ILE A 437 23.24 -2.79 4.47
C ILE A 437 22.89 -3.93 3.50
N GLY A 438 23.89 -4.74 3.12
CA GLY A 438 23.68 -5.95 2.35
C GLY A 438 22.82 -6.98 3.07
N ALA A 439 22.89 -7.07 4.40
CA ALA A 439 22.06 -7.97 5.19
C ALA A 439 20.58 -7.53 5.26
N ILE A 440 20.30 -6.21 5.17
CA ILE A 440 18.94 -5.64 5.31
C ILE A 440 18.16 -5.61 3.99
N ASP A 441 18.83 -5.35 2.85
CA ASP A 441 18.19 -5.46 1.52
C ASP A 441 18.51 -6.82 0.89
N ALA A 442 17.52 -7.72 0.87
CA ALA A 442 17.68 -9.07 0.32
C ALA A 442 18.03 -9.08 -1.19
N ARG A 443 17.81 -7.96 -1.90
CA ARG A 443 18.26 -7.79 -3.30
C ARG A 443 19.76 -7.56 -3.43
N CYS A 444 20.47 -7.32 -2.33
CA CYS A 444 21.92 -7.21 -2.30
C CYS A 444 22.62 -8.53 -1.92
N TRP A 445 21.87 -9.56 -1.52
CA TRP A 445 22.44 -10.85 -1.16
C TRP A 445 23.19 -11.52 -2.31
N ASN A 446 24.11 -12.42 -1.94
CA ASN A 446 24.82 -13.23 -2.90
C ASN A 446 23.83 -14.03 -3.77
N ALA A 447 24.21 -14.30 -5.03
CA ALA A 447 23.32 -14.97 -5.96
C ALA A 447 22.92 -16.38 -5.49
N ALA A 448 23.81 -17.07 -4.76
CA ALA A 448 23.56 -18.42 -4.27
C ALA A 448 22.38 -18.47 -3.28
N ILE A 449 22.33 -17.57 -2.29
CA ILE A 449 21.24 -17.49 -1.31
C ILE A 449 19.92 -17.13 -2.01
N LYS A 450 19.94 -16.20 -2.96
CA LYS A 450 18.74 -15.85 -3.74
C LYS A 450 18.21 -17.04 -4.54
N TRP A 451 19.10 -17.79 -5.20
CA TRP A 451 18.72 -18.99 -5.93
C TRP A 451 18.23 -20.11 -5.01
N ILE A 452 18.91 -20.38 -3.91
CA ILE A 452 18.48 -21.37 -2.90
C ILE A 452 17.09 -21.02 -2.39
N SER A 453 16.87 -19.75 -2.01
CA SER A 453 15.57 -19.27 -1.54
C SER A 453 14.47 -19.44 -2.60
N THR A 454 14.78 -19.06 -3.86
CA THR A 454 13.86 -19.21 -4.99
C THR A 454 13.49 -20.67 -5.23
N VAL A 455 14.46 -21.59 -5.20
CA VAL A 455 14.24 -23.02 -5.41
C VAL A 455 13.44 -23.63 -4.26
N ILE A 456 13.72 -23.26 -3.00
CA ILE A 456 12.95 -23.72 -1.84
C ILE A 456 11.49 -23.27 -1.97
N ILE A 457 11.24 -21.99 -2.19
CA ILE A 457 9.88 -21.44 -2.34
C ILE A 457 9.13 -22.13 -3.49
N SER A 458 9.79 -22.32 -4.64
CA SER A 458 9.21 -23.04 -5.79
C SER A 458 8.92 -24.50 -5.49
N SER A 459 9.78 -25.17 -4.70
CA SER A 459 9.61 -26.58 -4.35
C SER A 459 8.47 -26.80 -3.35
N ILE A 460 8.20 -25.82 -2.48
CA ILE A 460 7.00 -25.84 -1.62
C ILE A 460 5.75 -25.68 -2.49
N ALA A 461 5.75 -24.77 -3.47
CA ALA A 461 4.64 -24.66 -4.42
C ALA A 461 4.43 -25.96 -5.22
N ALA A 462 5.52 -26.65 -5.58
CA ALA A 462 5.47 -27.97 -6.21
C ALA A 462 4.84 -29.02 -5.30
N LEU A 463 5.24 -29.10 -4.03
CA LEU A 463 4.64 -30.00 -3.06
C LEU A 463 3.13 -29.76 -2.92
N VAL A 464 2.70 -28.50 -2.83
CA VAL A 464 1.26 -28.22 -2.68
C VAL A 464 0.49 -28.56 -3.96
N SER A 465 1.07 -28.28 -5.14
CA SER A 465 0.49 -28.68 -6.41
C SER A 465 0.39 -30.21 -6.54
N PHE A 466 1.38 -30.94 -6.03
CA PHE A 466 1.37 -32.39 -5.92
C PHE A 466 0.24 -32.88 -5.01
N ALA A 467 0.10 -32.29 -3.82
CA ALA A 467 -0.93 -32.65 -2.86
C ALA A 467 -2.36 -32.42 -3.39
N GLY A 468 -2.56 -31.37 -4.18
CA GLY A 468 -3.86 -31.08 -4.81
C GLY A 468 -4.24 -32.05 -5.93
N ALA A 469 -3.30 -32.81 -6.48
CA ALA A 469 -3.53 -33.68 -7.63
C ALA A 469 -3.36 -35.18 -7.33
N ILE A 470 -2.62 -35.56 -6.28
CA ILE A 470 -2.33 -36.97 -5.98
C ILE A 470 -3.58 -37.77 -5.56
N ASP A 471 -4.54 -37.12 -4.91
CA ASP A 471 -5.68 -37.83 -4.30
C ASP A 471 -6.77 -38.28 -5.27
N SER A 472 -6.85 -37.65 -6.45
CA SER A 472 -7.84 -38.03 -7.46
C SER A 472 -7.59 -39.40 -8.08
N GLU A 473 -6.39 -39.97 -7.89
CA GLU A 473 -6.02 -41.27 -8.48
C GLU A 473 -6.59 -42.48 -7.72
N PRO A 474 -6.52 -42.55 -6.37
CA PRO A 474 -7.11 -43.65 -5.60
C PRO A 474 -8.63 -43.55 -5.36
N SER A 475 -9.37 -42.63 -5.98
CA SER A 475 -10.79 -42.37 -5.74
C SER A 475 -11.67 -43.64 -5.75
N SER A 476 -11.44 -44.57 -6.67
CA SER A 476 -12.18 -45.84 -6.73
C SER A 476 -11.92 -46.77 -5.53
N LYS A 477 -10.70 -46.77 -4.97
CA LYS A 477 -10.38 -47.52 -3.75
C LYS A 477 -11.00 -46.88 -2.52
N ILE A 478 -10.90 -45.55 -2.41
CA ILE A 478 -11.43 -44.79 -1.27
C ILE A 478 -12.96 -44.93 -1.22
N SER A 479 -13.63 -44.73 -2.35
CA SER A 479 -15.08 -44.86 -2.46
C SER A 479 -15.57 -46.27 -2.07
N SER A 480 -14.85 -47.31 -2.48
CA SER A 480 -15.15 -48.69 -2.08
C SER A 480 -14.99 -48.95 -0.58
N GLU A 481 -13.98 -48.37 0.07
CA GLU A 481 -13.75 -48.53 1.52
C GLU A 481 -14.78 -47.75 2.33
N PHE A 482 -15.17 -46.56 1.88
CA PHE A 482 -16.15 -45.71 2.57
C PHE A 482 -17.61 -46.01 2.21
N GLY A 483 -17.86 -46.87 1.22
CA GLY A 483 -19.21 -47.23 0.78
C GLY A 483 -19.96 -46.06 0.12
N ILE A 484 -19.25 -45.20 -0.60
CA ILE A 484 -19.78 -44.02 -1.31
C ILE A 484 -19.57 -44.17 -2.83
N SER A 485 -20.14 -43.27 -3.62
CA SER A 485 -19.86 -43.24 -5.07
C SER A 485 -18.51 -42.58 -5.37
N GLU A 486 -17.91 -42.89 -6.53
CA GLU A 486 -16.63 -42.29 -6.93
C GLU A 486 -16.79 -40.79 -7.20
N GLU A 487 -17.94 -40.36 -7.71
CA GLU A 487 -18.27 -38.95 -7.93
C GLU A 487 -18.33 -38.19 -6.59
N ALA A 488 -18.86 -38.82 -5.54
CA ALA A 488 -18.91 -38.22 -4.20
C ALA A 488 -17.49 -38.06 -3.60
N GLU A 489 -16.56 -38.94 -3.95
CA GLU A 489 -15.17 -38.88 -3.49
C GLU A 489 -14.45 -37.65 -4.05
N THR A 490 -14.78 -37.21 -5.27
CA THR A 490 -14.18 -36.00 -5.89
C THR A 490 -14.33 -34.73 -5.03
N LEU A 491 -15.28 -34.74 -4.09
CA LEU A 491 -15.43 -33.71 -3.06
C LEU A 491 -14.15 -33.50 -2.24
N ALA A 492 -13.38 -34.54 -1.94
CA ALA A 492 -12.14 -34.40 -1.18
C ALA A 492 -11.11 -33.51 -1.91
N THR A 493 -10.98 -33.69 -3.24
CA THR A 493 -10.13 -32.84 -4.10
C THR A 493 -10.73 -31.43 -4.23
N ALA A 494 -12.06 -31.32 -4.40
CA ALA A 494 -12.73 -30.00 -4.47
C ALA A 494 -12.54 -29.19 -3.17
N MET A 495 -12.63 -29.84 -2.01
CA MET A 495 -12.45 -29.20 -0.70
C MET A 495 -11.01 -28.70 -0.50
N PHE A 496 -10.01 -29.40 -1.03
CA PHE A 496 -8.64 -28.87 -1.08
C PHE A 496 -8.59 -27.56 -1.86
N LEU A 497 -9.24 -27.47 -3.03
CA LEU A 497 -9.28 -26.25 -3.83
C LEU A 497 -10.05 -25.11 -3.16
N PHE A 498 -11.17 -25.40 -2.51
CA PHE A 498 -11.89 -24.42 -1.71
C PHE A 498 -11.04 -23.92 -0.55
N GLY A 499 -10.39 -24.83 0.17
CA GLY A 499 -9.42 -24.51 1.21
C GLY A 499 -8.35 -23.56 0.67
N PHE A 500 -7.73 -23.92 -0.45
CA PHE A 500 -6.71 -23.12 -1.12
C PHE A 500 -7.21 -21.72 -1.49
N ALA A 501 -8.45 -21.60 -1.97
CA ALA A 501 -9.08 -20.33 -2.30
C ALA A 501 -9.19 -19.42 -1.06
N PHE A 502 -9.74 -19.92 0.04
CA PHE A 502 -9.91 -19.14 1.28
C PHE A 502 -8.59 -18.86 2.00
N GLY A 503 -7.66 -19.82 2.00
CA GLY A 503 -6.33 -19.66 2.59
C GLY A 503 -5.56 -18.51 1.95
N ALA A 504 -5.71 -18.33 0.64
CA ALA A 504 -5.03 -17.27 -0.08
C ALA A 504 -5.44 -15.86 0.35
N LEU A 505 -6.71 -15.66 0.69
CA LEU A 505 -7.23 -14.37 1.19
C LEU A 505 -6.58 -13.97 2.52
N VAL A 506 -6.22 -14.94 3.35
CA VAL A 506 -5.63 -14.71 4.67
C VAL A 506 -4.12 -14.60 4.58
N THR A 507 -3.50 -15.44 3.76
CA THR A 507 -2.05 -15.64 3.80
C THR A 507 -1.27 -14.46 3.24
N GLY A 508 -1.80 -13.78 2.21
CA GLY A 508 -1.21 -12.55 1.68
C GLY A 508 -1.02 -11.48 2.76
N PRO A 509 -2.10 -10.96 3.39
CA PRO A 509 -2.02 -9.96 4.45
C PRO A 509 -1.19 -10.39 5.66
N VAL A 510 -1.29 -11.66 6.06
CA VAL A 510 -0.51 -12.19 7.20
C VAL A 510 0.98 -12.16 6.88
N SER A 511 1.39 -12.45 5.64
CA SER A 511 2.81 -12.43 5.25
C SER A 511 3.40 -11.01 5.18
N GLU A 512 2.59 -10.00 4.89
CA GLU A 512 2.99 -8.59 4.92
C GLU A 512 3.09 -8.04 6.35
N THR A 513 2.49 -8.75 7.30
CA THR A 513 2.41 -8.34 8.71
C THR A 513 3.47 -9.03 9.56
N PHE A 514 3.63 -10.35 9.39
CA PHE A 514 4.48 -11.19 10.23
C PHE A 514 5.80 -11.62 9.55
N GLY A 515 6.00 -11.29 8.27
CA GLY A 515 7.15 -11.75 7.48
C GLY A 515 6.85 -12.96 6.61
N ARG A 516 7.71 -13.24 5.63
CA ARG A 516 7.50 -14.35 4.68
C ARG A 516 7.82 -15.69 5.31
N ASN A 517 8.93 -15.77 6.06
CA ASN A 517 9.44 -17.05 6.56
C ASN A 517 8.51 -17.65 7.64
N ALA A 518 8.06 -16.83 8.58
CA ALA A 518 7.12 -17.25 9.63
C ALA A 518 5.84 -17.86 9.03
N VAL A 519 5.34 -17.30 7.93
CA VAL A 519 4.18 -17.82 7.21
C VAL A 519 4.47 -19.16 6.55
N TYR A 520 5.61 -19.33 5.87
CA TYR A 520 5.97 -20.63 5.28
C TYR A 520 6.10 -21.74 6.33
N VAL A 521 6.78 -21.47 7.45
CA VAL A 521 6.95 -22.43 8.54
C VAL A 521 5.61 -22.82 9.17
N THR A 522 4.81 -21.84 9.58
CA THR A 522 3.52 -22.11 10.26
C THR A 522 2.54 -22.81 9.33
N SER A 523 2.48 -22.41 8.06
CA SER A 523 1.63 -23.05 7.07
C SER A 523 2.01 -24.51 6.81
N LEU A 524 3.31 -24.82 6.69
CA LEU A 524 3.77 -26.20 6.51
C LEU A 524 3.53 -27.09 7.74
N VAL A 525 3.65 -26.56 8.97
CA VAL A 525 3.31 -27.31 10.18
C VAL A 525 1.84 -27.70 10.19
N ILE A 526 0.95 -26.74 9.91
CA ILE A 526 -0.50 -26.99 9.82
C ILE A 526 -0.79 -27.99 8.70
N PHE A 527 -0.14 -27.83 7.55
CA PHE A 527 -0.27 -28.71 6.40
C PHE A 527 0.07 -30.16 6.75
N ILE A 528 1.19 -30.41 7.44
CA ILE A 528 1.61 -31.76 7.86
C ILE A 528 0.56 -32.37 8.78
N VAL A 529 0.11 -31.65 9.81
CA VAL A 529 -0.88 -32.15 10.78
C VAL A 529 -2.19 -32.51 10.07
N CYS A 530 -2.67 -31.65 9.18
CA CYS A 530 -3.91 -31.89 8.44
C CYS A 530 -3.75 -33.02 7.41
N ALA A 531 -2.61 -33.13 6.72
CA ALA A 531 -2.34 -34.20 5.77
C ALA A 531 -2.28 -35.56 6.48
N VAL A 532 -1.58 -35.63 7.62
CA VAL A 532 -1.54 -36.82 8.47
C VAL A 532 -2.94 -37.22 8.93
N THR A 533 -3.76 -36.24 9.34
CA THR A 533 -5.11 -36.51 9.80
C THR A 533 -6.02 -36.97 8.66
N THR A 534 -5.80 -36.48 7.44
CA THR A 534 -6.50 -36.95 6.25
C THR A 534 -6.18 -38.42 5.95
N GLY A 535 -4.90 -38.81 6.00
CA GLY A 535 -4.49 -40.21 5.81
C GLY A 535 -5.02 -41.16 6.90
N CYS A 536 -5.29 -40.65 8.10
CA CYS A 536 -5.95 -41.39 9.18
C CYS A 536 -7.48 -41.39 9.09
N SER A 537 -8.09 -40.76 8.09
CA SER A 537 -9.55 -40.63 8.03
C SER A 537 -10.25 -41.96 7.69
N HIS A 538 -11.46 -42.10 8.23
CA HIS A 538 -12.35 -43.27 8.04
C HIS A 538 -13.73 -42.87 7.51
N SER A 539 -13.90 -41.62 7.07
CA SER A 539 -15.15 -41.13 6.48
C SER A 539 -14.85 -39.97 5.53
N LEU A 540 -15.69 -39.82 4.51
CA LEU A 540 -15.60 -38.71 3.55
C LEU A 540 -15.68 -37.34 4.24
N ALA A 541 -16.53 -37.20 5.26
CA ALA A 541 -16.69 -35.94 5.98
C ALA A 541 -15.37 -35.51 6.66
N LEU A 542 -14.72 -36.44 7.36
CA LEU A 542 -13.44 -36.18 8.04
C LEU A 542 -12.33 -35.90 7.01
N GLN A 543 -12.25 -36.70 5.95
CA GLN A 543 -11.31 -36.49 4.84
C GLN A 543 -11.49 -35.10 4.22
N SER A 544 -12.74 -34.71 3.92
CA SER A 544 -13.10 -33.43 3.30
C SER A 544 -12.74 -32.23 4.17
N ILE A 545 -13.04 -32.29 5.47
CA ILE A 545 -12.70 -31.20 6.42
C ILE A 545 -11.19 -31.02 6.49
N PHE A 546 -10.42 -32.09 6.67
CA PHE A 546 -8.98 -31.96 6.77
C PHE A 546 -8.34 -31.60 5.43
N ARG A 547 -8.88 -32.05 4.30
CA ARG A 547 -8.43 -31.61 2.98
C ARG A 547 -8.66 -30.14 2.71
N PHE A 548 -9.75 -29.57 3.21
CA PHE A 548 -9.92 -28.13 3.23
C PHE A 548 -8.77 -27.44 3.97
N PHE A 549 -8.39 -27.93 5.15
CA PHE A 549 -7.29 -27.31 5.91
C PHE A 549 -5.89 -27.57 5.34
N VAL A 550 -5.68 -28.70 4.64
CA VAL A 550 -4.47 -28.94 3.83
C VAL A 550 -4.39 -27.90 2.71
N GLY A 551 -5.48 -27.68 1.97
CA GLY A 551 -5.54 -26.65 0.93
C GLY A 551 -5.36 -25.23 1.48
N PHE A 552 -6.04 -24.92 2.60
CA PHE A 552 -5.99 -23.61 3.26
C PHE A 552 -4.56 -23.24 3.66
N SER A 553 -3.87 -24.14 4.36
CA SER A 553 -2.48 -23.93 4.74
C SER A 553 -1.53 -23.99 3.53
N GLY A 554 -1.83 -24.81 2.52
CA GLY A 554 -1.05 -24.92 1.29
C GLY A 554 -1.08 -23.69 0.37
N SER A 555 -1.94 -22.70 0.62
CA SER A 555 -2.03 -21.50 -0.23
C SER A 555 -0.79 -20.58 -0.18
N SER A 556 0.00 -20.68 0.88
CA SER A 556 1.10 -19.75 1.19
C SER A 556 2.18 -19.59 0.11
N PRO A 557 2.80 -20.64 -0.48
CA PRO A 557 3.83 -20.49 -1.50
C PRO A 557 3.36 -19.73 -2.72
N LEU A 558 2.17 -19.99 -3.25
CA LEU A 558 1.69 -19.38 -4.50
C LEU A 558 1.24 -17.92 -4.32
N VAL A 559 0.75 -17.55 -3.13
CA VAL A 559 0.34 -16.18 -2.82
C VAL A 559 1.55 -15.33 -2.43
N CYS A 560 2.41 -15.85 -1.55
CA CYS A 560 3.57 -15.11 -1.06
C CYS A 560 4.73 -15.07 -2.06
N ALA A 561 4.81 -16.00 -3.03
CA ALA A 561 5.92 -16.04 -3.99
C ALA A 561 6.09 -14.74 -4.78
N GLY A 562 5.01 -14.07 -5.19
CA GLY A 562 5.11 -12.77 -5.86
C GLY A 562 5.89 -11.75 -5.02
N GLY A 563 5.52 -11.65 -3.74
CA GLY A 563 6.21 -10.81 -2.75
C GLY A 563 7.66 -11.26 -2.52
N SER A 564 7.89 -12.52 -2.17
CA SER A 564 9.21 -13.06 -1.85
C SER A 564 10.20 -12.95 -3.04
N LEU A 565 9.74 -13.18 -4.27
CA LEU A 565 10.58 -13.02 -5.46
C LEU A 565 10.89 -11.54 -5.75
N SER A 566 9.93 -10.65 -5.47
CA SER A 566 10.15 -9.19 -5.59
C SER A 566 11.09 -8.64 -4.50
N ASP A 567 11.09 -9.26 -3.32
CA ASP A 567 12.00 -8.96 -2.21
C ASP A 567 13.44 -9.42 -2.52
N LEU A 568 13.62 -10.47 -3.35
CA LEU A 568 14.93 -11.06 -3.68
C LEU A 568 15.55 -10.54 -4.99
N TRP A 569 14.74 -10.25 -6.00
CA TRP A 569 15.20 -10.01 -7.38
C TRP A 569 14.73 -8.66 -7.93
N THR A 570 15.58 -8.03 -8.74
CA THR A 570 15.24 -6.76 -9.42
C THR A 570 14.17 -6.98 -10.50
N THR A 571 13.43 -5.93 -10.88
CA THR A 571 12.34 -6.01 -11.88
C THR A 571 12.80 -6.62 -13.21
N THR A 572 14.00 -6.30 -13.69
CA THR A 572 14.56 -6.90 -14.91
C THR A 572 14.84 -8.40 -14.76
N GLN A 573 15.30 -8.82 -13.57
CA GLN A 573 15.58 -10.23 -13.29
C GLN A 573 14.31 -11.05 -13.12
N GLN A 574 13.26 -10.44 -12.56
CA GLN A 574 11.96 -11.08 -12.39
C GLN A 574 11.38 -11.62 -13.70
N VAL A 575 11.70 -11.02 -14.86
CA VAL A 575 11.31 -11.49 -16.20
C VAL A 575 11.67 -12.97 -16.43
N TYR A 576 12.85 -13.42 -15.98
CA TYR A 576 13.27 -14.81 -16.13
C TYR A 576 13.06 -15.65 -14.87
N ILE A 577 12.99 -15.04 -13.68
CA ILE A 577 12.77 -15.76 -12.42
C ILE A 577 11.34 -16.29 -12.28
N PHE A 578 10.31 -15.52 -12.64
CA PHE A 578 8.91 -15.97 -12.55
C PHE A 578 8.60 -17.22 -13.41
N PRO A 579 9.04 -17.30 -14.68
CA PRO A 579 8.94 -18.54 -15.46
C PRO A 579 9.62 -19.73 -14.79
N ILE A 580 10.82 -19.55 -14.23
CA ILE A 580 11.56 -20.63 -13.56
C ILE A 580 10.81 -21.10 -12.31
N PHE A 581 10.35 -20.16 -11.48
CA PHE A 581 9.48 -20.44 -10.34
C PHE A 581 8.24 -21.24 -10.78
N SER A 582 7.58 -20.82 -11.85
CA SER A 582 6.34 -21.45 -12.33
C SER A 582 6.59 -22.86 -12.84
N ILE A 583 7.66 -23.09 -13.63
CA ILE A 583 8.02 -24.41 -14.13
C ILE A 583 8.29 -25.37 -12.96
N ILE A 584 9.10 -24.96 -11.98
CA ILE A 584 9.39 -25.80 -10.81
C ILE A 584 8.09 -26.04 -10.01
N SER A 585 7.26 -25.02 -9.81
CA SER A 585 5.99 -25.14 -9.07
C SER A 585 5.01 -26.11 -9.72
N PHE A 586 4.93 -26.13 -11.06
CA PHE A 586 3.98 -26.98 -11.77
C PHE A 586 4.46 -28.41 -12.04
N ILE A 587 5.68 -28.77 -11.63
CA ILE A 587 6.08 -30.18 -11.66
C ILE A 587 5.16 -31.04 -10.78
N GLY A 588 4.68 -30.46 -9.66
CA GLY A 588 3.79 -31.13 -8.72
C GLY A 588 2.49 -31.61 -9.35
N SER A 589 1.88 -30.79 -10.23
CA SER A 589 0.65 -31.17 -10.93
C SER A 589 0.82 -32.34 -11.91
N ALA A 590 2.05 -32.67 -12.30
CA ALA A 590 2.33 -33.85 -13.13
C ALA A 590 2.80 -35.05 -12.30
N THR A 591 3.63 -34.81 -11.29
CA THR A 591 4.13 -35.88 -10.43
C THR A 591 3.07 -36.40 -9.45
N GLY A 592 2.07 -35.60 -9.09
CA GLY A 592 0.94 -36.00 -8.24
C GLY A 592 0.18 -37.18 -8.82
N PRO A 593 -0.46 -37.04 -10.00
CA PRO A 593 -1.15 -38.13 -10.69
C PRO A 593 -0.24 -39.32 -10.99
N LEU A 594 1.02 -39.06 -11.36
CA LEU A 594 2.00 -40.11 -11.60
C LEU A 594 2.22 -41.00 -10.36
N VAL A 595 2.52 -40.39 -9.22
CA VAL A 595 2.78 -41.12 -7.97
C VAL A 595 1.49 -41.73 -7.43
N GLY A 596 0.38 -40.98 -7.46
CA GLY A 596 -0.94 -41.42 -7.03
C GLY A 596 -1.43 -42.65 -7.79
N GLY A 597 -1.29 -42.65 -9.11
CA GLY A 597 -1.68 -43.78 -9.97
C GLY A 597 -0.92 -45.05 -9.66
N TYR A 598 0.40 -44.96 -9.42
CA TYR A 598 1.20 -46.12 -9.01
C TYR A 598 0.94 -46.57 -7.58
N ILE A 599 0.64 -45.66 -6.64
CA ILE A 599 0.18 -46.02 -5.30
C ILE A 599 -1.16 -46.78 -5.40
N ALA A 600 -2.09 -46.30 -6.22
CA ALA A 600 -3.35 -46.95 -6.50
C ALA A 600 -3.16 -48.33 -7.16
N GLU A 601 -2.10 -48.59 -7.91
CA GLU A 601 -1.85 -49.89 -8.55
C GLU A 601 -1.04 -50.88 -7.69
N SER A 602 -0.10 -50.39 -6.87
CA SER A 602 0.92 -51.19 -6.16
C SER A 602 0.42 -52.14 -5.05
N GLY A 603 -0.88 -52.17 -4.77
CA GLY A 603 -1.48 -53.02 -3.73
C GLY A 603 -1.28 -52.53 -2.29
N ILE A 604 -0.58 -51.40 -2.08
CA ILE A 604 -0.48 -50.76 -0.77
C ILE A 604 -1.76 -49.97 -0.44
N SER A 605 -1.90 -49.54 0.82
CA SER A 605 -3.04 -48.71 1.25
C SER A 605 -3.06 -47.36 0.54
N TRP A 606 -4.23 -46.89 0.10
CA TRP A 606 -4.40 -45.59 -0.55
C TRP A 606 -3.92 -44.44 0.34
N ARG A 607 -3.95 -44.60 1.67
CA ARG A 607 -3.50 -43.61 2.67
C ARG A 607 -2.07 -43.11 2.44
N TRP A 608 -1.25 -43.89 1.71
CA TRP A 608 0.09 -43.47 1.31
C TRP A 608 0.11 -42.20 0.44
N VAL A 609 -0.97 -41.83 -0.23
CA VAL A 609 -1.04 -40.54 -0.93
C VAL A 609 -0.87 -39.35 0.03
N ASP A 610 -1.52 -39.41 1.19
CA ASP A 610 -1.39 -38.40 2.24
C ASP A 610 -0.06 -38.57 3.02
N TRP A 611 0.41 -39.81 3.24
CA TRP A 611 1.68 -40.04 3.94
C TRP A 611 2.89 -39.52 3.18
N VAL A 612 2.97 -39.77 1.87
CA VAL A 612 4.04 -39.23 1.02
C VAL A 612 3.98 -37.71 0.98
N THR A 613 2.78 -37.15 0.91
CA THR A 613 2.55 -35.70 0.96
C THR A 613 3.03 -35.09 2.28
N ALA A 614 2.71 -35.71 3.42
CA ALA A 614 3.15 -35.27 4.74
C ALA A 614 4.67 -35.40 4.94
N LEU A 615 5.29 -36.47 4.44
CA LEU A 615 6.74 -36.65 4.47
C LEU A 615 7.46 -35.60 3.62
N GLY A 616 6.95 -35.32 2.41
CA GLY A 616 7.45 -34.25 1.57
C GLY A 616 7.33 -32.87 2.24
N ALA A 617 6.21 -32.60 2.89
CA ALA A 617 6.00 -31.38 3.68
C ALA A 617 6.99 -31.27 4.85
N GLY A 618 7.25 -32.37 5.57
CA GLY A 618 8.24 -32.42 6.64
C GLY A 618 9.66 -32.15 6.14
N PHE A 619 10.03 -32.71 4.99
CA PHE A 619 11.31 -32.43 4.34
C PHE A 619 11.46 -30.94 3.98
N PHE A 620 10.46 -30.35 3.33
CA PHE A 620 10.52 -28.93 2.95
C PHE A 620 10.40 -27.99 4.15
N LEU A 621 9.70 -28.38 5.22
CA LEU A 621 9.71 -27.64 6.47
C LEU A 621 11.12 -27.59 7.06
N ALA A 622 11.83 -28.72 7.06
CA ALA A 622 13.22 -28.77 7.53
C ALA A 622 14.13 -27.87 6.66
N THR A 623 13.97 -27.88 5.33
CA THR A 623 14.79 -27.02 4.47
C THR A 623 14.47 -25.53 4.63
N VAL A 624 13.20 -25.16 4.85
CA VAL A 624 12.81 -23.77 5.16
C VAL A 624 13.48 -23.31 6.46
N VAL A 625 13.34 -24.10 7.54
CA VAL A 625 13.90 -23.74 8.85
C VAL A 625 15.43 -23.63 8.82
N LEU A 626 16.10 -24.47 8.03
CA LEU A 626 17.58 -24.50 7.97
C LEU A 626 18.19 -23.52 6.96
N PHE A 627 17.52 -23.25 5.84
CA PHE A 627 18.16 -22.59 4.69
C PHE A 627 17.40 -21.38 4.14
N LEU A 628 16.12 -21.17 4.48
CA LEU A 628 15.37 -20.02 4.00
C LEU A 628 15.48 -18.87 5.02
N PRO A 629 16.27 -17.81 4.77
CA PRO A 629 16.27 -16.63 5.62
C PRO A 629 14.98 -15.82 5.44
N GLU A 630 14.69 -14.92 6.38
CA GLU A 630 13.60 -13.96 6.22
C GLU A 630 13.91 -12.99 5.08
N THR A 631 13.02 -12.89 4.09
CA THR A 631 13.21 -12.01 2.93
C THR A 631 12.51 -10.66 3.09
N PHE A 632 11.55 -10.56 4.02
CA PHE A 632 10.73 -9.35 4.17
C PHE A 632 11.52 -8.24 4.87
N ARG A 633 11.82 -7.16 4.13
CA ARG A 633 12.63 -6.03 4.60
C ARG A 633 12.14 -5.43 5.93
N PRO A 634 10.83 -5.18 6.16
CA PRO A 634 10.36 -4.63 7.44
C PRO A 634 10.69 -5.52 8.65
N VAL A 635 10.66 -6.85 8.51
CA VAL A 635 11.00 -7.77 9.60
C VAL A 635 12.52 -7.84 9.80
N LEU A 636 13.30 -7.82 8.73
CA LEU A 636 14.77 -7.74 8.82
C LEU A 636 15.22 -6.50 9.62
N LEU A 637 14.58 -5.36 9.38
CA LEU A 637 14.83 -4.13 10.13
C LEU A 637 14.51 -4.29 11.62
N GLN A 638 13.36 -4.88 11.97
CA GLN A 638 12.99 -5.15 13.37
C GLN A 638 13.95 -6.11 14.08
N LEU A 639 14.45 -7.13 13.37
CA LEU A 639 15.43 -8.07 13.94
C LEU A 639 16.76 -7.39 14.23
N LYS A 640 17.23 -6.53 13.32
CA LYS A 640 18.45 -5.74 13.52
C LYS A 640 18.30 -4.74 14.66
N GLU A 641 17.14 -4.07 14.76
CA GLU A 641 16.82 -3.18 15.88
C GLU A 641 16.86 -3.91 17.23
N LYS A 642 16.28 -5.12 17.32
CA LYS A 642 16.36 -5.96 18.53
C LYS A 642 17.78 -6.37 18.87
N GLU A 643 18.61 -6.67 17.87
CA GLU A 643 20.01 -7.02 18.10
C GLU A 643 20.78 -5.83 18.67
N ILE A 644 20.57 -4.63 18.10
CA ILE A 644 21.13 -3.38 18.63
C ILE A 644 20.67 -3.14 20.08
N GLN A 645 19.38 -3.34 20.38
CA GLN A 645 18.85 -3.19 21.73
C GLN A 645 19.46 -4.17 22.76
N ARG A 646 19.75 -5.41 22.34
CA ARG A 646 20.45 -6.40 23.19
C ARG A 646 21.88 -5.99 23.48
N VAL A 647 22.60 -5.55 22.44
CA VAL A 647 23.99 -5.09 22.55
C VAL A 647 24.08 -3.85 23.45
N ILE A 648 23.09 -2.95 23.39
CA ILE A 648 23.03 -1.72 24.22
C ILE A 648 22.43 -1.99 25.62
N GLY A 649 21.86 -3.17 25.88
CA GLY A 649 21.38 -3.58 27.21
C GLY A 649 20.03 -2.95 27.65
N MET A 650 19.19 -2.49 26.72
CA MET A 650 17.90 -1.84 27.02
C MET A 650 16.72 -2.82 26.87
N ASP A 651 16.54 -3.75 27.81
CA ASP A 651 15.53 -4.83 27.70
C ASP A 651 14.21 -4.60 28.47
N LYS A 652 14.05 -3.45 29.13
CA LYS A 652 12.85 -3.13 29.93
C LYS A 652 11.99 -2.14 29.16
N HIS A 653 10.84 -2.57 28.65
CA HIS A 653 9.57 -1.85 28.38
C HIS A 653 8.77 -2.61 27.29
N LYS A 654 8.20 -3.77 27.63
CA LYS A 654 7.54 -4.67 26.65
C LYS A 654 6.06 -4.96 26.90
N ALA A 655 5.46 -4.55 28.03
CA ALA A 655 4.14 -5.07 28.42
C ALA A 655 2.93 -4.26 27.91
N SER A 656 3.00 -2.92 27.84
CA SER A 656 1.86 -2.08 27.41
C SER A 656 1.72 -1.96 25.89
N THR A 657 2.82 -2.07 25.14
CA THR A 657 2.86 -1.93 23.67
C THR A 657 2.30 -3.16 22.94
N GLU A 658 2.29 -4.34 23.58
CA GLU A 658 1.93 -5.60 22.94
C GLU A 658 0.41 -5.74 22.73
N GLU A 659 -0.40 -5.15 23.61
CA GLU A 659 -1.86 -5.23 23.57
C GLU A 659 -2.45 -4.26 22.53
N GLU A 660 -1.97 -3.02 22.46
CA GLU A 660 -2.32 -2.06 21.40
C GLU A 660 -1.84 -2.50 20.00
N ARG A 661 -0.66 -3.13 19.93
CA ARG A 661 -0.10 -3.69 18.69
C ARG A 661 -0.97 -4.84 18.16
N LYS A 662 -1.47 -5.73 19.03
CA LYS A 662 -2.33 -6.86 18.62
C LYS A 662 -3.66 -6.39 17.99
N THR A 663 -4.28 -5.35 18.54
CA THR A 663 -5.54 -4.80 18.02
C THR A 663 -5.34 -4.14 16.65
N SER A 664 -4.21 -3.45 16.44
CA SER A 664 -3.81 -2.87 15.14
C SER A 664 -3.49 -3.94 14.09
N LEU A 665 -2.78 -5.01 14.48
CA LEU A 665 -2.44 -6.13 13.59
C LEU A 665 -3.69 -6.89 13.13
N ALA A 666 -4.64 -7.14 14.03
CA ALA A 666 -5.90 -7.81 13.69
C ALA A 666 -6.72 -7.00 12.68
N MET A 667 -6.80 -5.67 12.85
CA MET A 667 -7.48 -4.80 11.89
C MET A 667 -6.76 -4.76 10.53
N GLN A 668 -5.43 -4.71 10.50
CA GLN A 668 -4.66 -4.74 9.24
C GLN A 668 -4.91 -6.03 8.43
N VAL A 669 -4.92 -7.18 9.11
CA VAL A 669 -5.27 -8.46 8.47
C VAL A 669 -6.72 -8.47 7.98
N LEU A 670 -7.66 -7.98 8.80
CA LEU A 670 -9.09 -7.93 8.44
C LEU A 670 -9.36 -7.04 7.22
N PHE A 671 -8.77 -5.83 7.17
CA PHE A 671 -8.85 -4.97 6.00
C PHE A 671 -8.18 -5.60 4.77
N GLY A 672 -7.07 -6.33 4.98
CA GLY A 672 -6.40 -7.09 3.92
C GLY A 672 -7.28 -8.18 3.30
N ILE A 673 -8.15 -8.83 4.09
CA ILE A 673 -9.09 -9.87 3.62
C ILE A 673 -10.23 -9.27 2.77
N TRP A 674 -10.67 -8.05 3.06
CA TRP A 674 -11.78 -7.42 2.32
C TRP A 674 -11.36 -6.92 0.91
N ARG A 675 -10.13 -6.41 0.77
CA ARG A 675 -9.63 -5.80 -0.48
C ARG A 675 -9.74 -6.72 -1.70
N PRO A 676 -9.41 -8.03 -1.64
CA PRO A 676 -9.59 -8.91 -2.78
C PRO A 676 -11.00 -8.95 -3.36
N PHE A 677 -12.03 -8.87 -2.52
CA PHE A 677 -13.43 -8.85 -2.99
C PHE A 677 -13.74 -7.58 -3.77
N TYR A 678 -13.27 -6.44 -3.27
CA TYR A 678 -13.39 -5.16 -3.97
C TYR A 678 -12.71 -5.18 -5.34
N LEU A 679 -11.45 -5.65 -5.41
CA LEU A 679 -10.72 -5.75 -6.67
C LEU A 679 -11.39 -6.72 -7.65
N THR A 680 -11.93 -7.85 -7.17
CA THR A 680 -12.63 -8.82 -8.02
C THR A 680 -13.89 -8.24 -8.67
N VAL A 681 -14.56 -7.27 -8.05
CA VAL A 681 -15.81 -6.69 -8.58
C VAL A 681 -15.55 -5.45 -9.43
N TYR A 682 -14.65 -4.57 -9.00
CA TYR A 682 -14.52 -3.23 -9.57
C TYR A 682 -13.34 -3.07 -10.54
N GLU A 683 -12.40 -4.01 -10.60
CA GLU A 683 -11.21 -3.90 -11.44
C GLU A 683 -11.28 -4.80 -12.69
N PRO A 684 -11.50 -4.25 -13.90
CA PRO A 684 -11.66 -5.05 -15.12
C PRO A 684 -10.47 -5.94 -15.45
N ILE A 685 -9.23 -5.48 -15.18
CA ILE A 685 -8.01 -6.25 -15.44
C ILE A 685 -7.98 -7.49 -14.54
N VAL A 686 -8.27 -7.33 -13.25
CA VAL A 686 -8.35 -8.43 -12.28
C VAL A 686 -9.43 -9.42 -12.68
N VAL A 687 -10.63 -8.94 -13.06
CA VAL A 687 -11.76 -9.79 -13.51
C VAL A 687 -11.36 -10.66 -14.70
N VAL A 688 -10.80 -10.07 -15.74
CA VAL A 688 -10.45 -10.79 -16.97
C VAL A 688 -9.29 -11.76 -16.76
N CYS A 689 -8.27 -11.36 -15.99
CA CYS A 689 -7.19 -12.28 -15.58
C CYS A 689 -7.72 -13.43 -14.71
N ALA A 690 -8.61 -13.14 -13.75
CA ALA A 690 -9.26 -14.15 -12.91
C ALA A 690 -10.06 -15.14 -13.77
N LEU A 691 -10.86 -14.64 -14.71
CA LEU A 691 -11.64 -15.47 -15.63
C LEU A 691 -10.74 -16.37 -16.47
N TYR A 692 -9.67 -15.82 -17.06
CA TYR A 692 -8.77 -16.61 -17.91
C TYR A 692 -8.06 -17.70 -17.08
N LEU A 693 -7.50 -17.32 -15.93
CA LEU A 693 -6.83 -18.28 -15.06
C LEU A 693 -7.81 -19.32 -14.50
N SER A 694 -9.08 -18.97 -14.27
CA SER A 694 -10.14 -19.90 -13.88
C SER A 694 -10.39 -20.95 -14.95
N ILE A 695 -10.53 -20.55 -16.22
CA ILE A 695 -10.77 -21.48 -17.33
C ILE A 695 -9.63 -22.48 -17.47
N ILE A 696 -8.37 -22.03 -17.44
CA ILE A 696 -7.23 -22.95 -17.58
C ILE A 696 -7.09 -23.89 -16.37
N TYR A 697 -7.43 -23.44 -15.16
CA TYR A 697 -7.42 -24.29 -13.96
C TYR A 697 -8.59 -25.28 -13.96
N VAL A 698 -9.77 -24.85 -14.40
CA VAL A 698 -10.90 -25.74 -14.65
C VAL A 698 -10.48 -26.89 -15.57
N ILE A 699 -9.79 -26.59 -16.67
CA ILE A 699 -9.29 -27.63 -17.59
C ILE A 699 -8.31 -28.57 -16.88
N LEU A 700 -7.31 -28.01 -16.18
CA LEU A 700 -6.28 -28.79 -15.47
C LEU A 700 -6.89 -29.76 -14.45
N PHE A 701 -7.82 -29.29 -13.61
CA PHE A 701 -8.43 -30.13 -12.57
C PHE A 701 -9.49 -31.09 -13.16
N THR A 702 -10.19 -30.70 -14.22
CA THR A 702 -11.08 -31.61 -14.95
C THR A 702 -10.31 -32.77 -15.59
N TRP A 703 -9.04 -32.58 -15.94
CA TRP A 703 -8.18 -33.65 -16.47
C TRP A 703 -7.78 -34.70 -15.45
N LEU A 704 -7.77 -34.40 -14.14
CA LEU A 704 -7.49 -35.41 -13.10
C LEU A 704 -8.44 -36.62 -13.21
N ASN A 705 -9.74 -36.34 -13.36
CA ASN A 705 -10.73 -37.38 -13.65
C ASN A 705 -10.78 -37.71 -15.15
N GLY A 706 -10.71 -36.69 -16.01
CA GLY A 706 -10.85 -36.81 -17.46
C GLY A 706 -9.83 -37.72 -18.13
N PHE A 707 -8.60 -37.80 -17.61
CA PHE A 707 -7.56 -38.64 -18.18
C PHE A 707 -7.87 -40.14 -18.04
N ASN A 708 -8.66 -40.54 -17.04
CA ASN A 708 -9.19 -41.89 -16.98
C ASN A 708 -10.11 -42.18 -18.19
N TYR A 709 -11.06 -41.29 -18.50
CA TYR A 709 -11.92 -41.45 -19.68
C TYR A 709 -11.13 -41.36 -21.01
N ILE A 710 -10.13 -40.48 -21.08
CA ILE A 710 -9.31 -40.27 -22.30
C ILE A 710 -8.36 -41.45 -22.55
N PHE A 711 -7.73 -42.00 -21.51
CA PHE A 711 -6.66 -42.98 -21.65
C PHE A 711 -6.99 -44.37 -21.12
N ALA A 712 -7.59 -44.49 -19.94
CA ALA A 712 -7.99 -45.81 -19.41
C ALA A 712 -9.16 -46.38 -20.23
N ASP A 713 -10.24 -45.63 -20.43
CA ASP A 713 -11.43 -46.17 -21.10
C ASP A 713 -11.24 -46.35 -22.62
N THR A 714 -10.43 -45.48 -23.25
CA THR A 714 -10.22 -45.51 -24.71
C THR A 714 -9.09 -46.45 -25.12
N TYR A 715 -8.01 -46.53 -24.33
CA TYR A 715 -6.78 -47.26 -24.68
C TYR A 715 -6.42 -48.38 -23.70
N SER A 716 -7.27 -48.64 -22.69
CA SER A 716 -7.05 -49.66 -21.66
C SER A 716 -5.78 -49.46 -20.85
N PHE A 717 -5.38 -48.21 -20.62
CA PHE A 717 -4.22 -47.89 -19.79
C PHE A 717 -4.49 -48.18 -18.31
N THR A 718 -3.46 -48.65 -17.59
CA THR A 718 -3.53 -48.79 -16.13
C THR A 718 -3.51 -47.43 -15.45
N LYS A 719 -3.92 -47.34 -14.18
CA LYS A 719 -3.88 -46.09 -13.40
C LYS A 719 -2.49 -45.46 -13.38
N GLY A 720 -1.42 -46.25 -13.21
CA GLY A 720 -0.05 -45.74 -13.29
C GLY A 720 0.31 -45.18 -14.68
N GLN A 721 -0.17 -45.81 -15.75
CA GLN A 721 0.03 -45.33 -17.13
C GLN A 721 -0.75 -44.04 -17.44
N VAL A 722 -1.95 -43.90 -16.88
CA VAL A 722 -2.73 -42.65 -16.95
C VAL A 722 -1.97 -41.52 -16.26
N GLY A 723 -1.46 -41.76 -15.05
CA GLY A 723 -0.62 -40.81 -14.32
C GLY A 723 0.63 -40.38 -15.11
N LEU A 724 1.28 -41.30 -15.83
CA LEU A 724 2.40 -40.99 -16.73
C LEU A 724 2.03 -40.01 -17.86
N CYS A 725 0.78 -39.98 -18.31
CA CYS A 725 0.37 -39.07 -19.38
C CYS A 725 0.48 -37.58 -18.98
N PHE A 726 0.40 -37.26 -17.68
CA PHE A 726 0.62 -35.90 -17.18
C PHE A 726 2.06 -35.41 -17.34
N VAL A 727 3.04 -36.30 -17.50
CA VAL A 727 4.43 -35.91 -17.78
C VAL A 727 4.54 -35.17 -19.11
N ALA A 728 3.73 -35.52 -20.11
CA ALA A 728 3.71 -34.82 -21.38
C ALA A 728 3.28 -33.34 -21.21
N MET A 729 2.29 -33.06 -20.35
CA MET A 729 1.94 -31.69 -19.98
C MET A 729 3.12 -30.96 -19.33
N PHE A 730 3.86 -31.62 -18.41
CA PHE A 730 5.03 -31.00 -17.78
C PHE A 730 6.17 -30.70 -18.76
N VAL A 731 6.43 -31.60 -19.72
CA VAL A 731 7.38 -31.31 -20.81
C VAL A 731 6.96 -30.05 -21.56
N GLY A 732 5.65 -29.83 -21.73
CA GLY A 732 5.09 -28.60 -22.29
C GLY A 732 5.44 -27.36 -21.47
N ASN A 733 5.35 -27.44 -20.13
CA ASN A 733 5.79 -26.36 -19.23
C ASN A 733 7.28 -26.03 -19.45
N CYS A 734 8.12 -27.04 -19.61
CA CYS A 734 9.56 -26.86 -19.89
C CYS A 734 9.84 -26.21 -21.26
N CYS A 735 8.94 -26.34 -22.24
CA CYS A 735 9.06 -25.66 -23.53
C CYS A 735 8.99 -24.13 -23.43
N VAL A 736 8.73 -23.56 -22.26
CA VAL A 736 8.87 -22.11 -21.99
C VAL A 736 10.33 -21.67 -21.88
N ILE A 737 11.25 -22.55 -21.50
CA ILE A 737 12.67 -22.22 -21.26
C ILE A 737 13.33 -21.54 -22.48
N PRO A 738 13.17 -22.03 -23.73
CA PRO A 738 13.74 -21.38 -24.91
C PRO A 738 13.15 -19.99 -25.21
N LEU A 739 11.95 -19.67 -24.69
CA LEU A 739 11.30 -18.38 -24.86
C LEU A 739 11.87 -17.32 -23.91
N ILE A 740 12.44 -17.72 -22.76
CA ILE A 740 12.97 -16.81 -21.74
C ILE A 740 14.03 -15.83 -22.30
N PRO A 741 15.09 -16.28 -23.02
CA PRO A 741 16.10 -15.35 -23.54
C PRO A 741 15.52 -14.35 -24.56
N LEU A 742 14.53 -14.77 -25.35
CA LEU A 742 13.87 -13.89 -26.32
C LEU A 742 13.09 -12.78 -25.61
N ILE A 743 12.24 -13.13 -24.64
CA ILE A 743 11.44 -12.14 -23.91
C ILE A 743 12.33 -11.24 -23.06
N TYR A 744 13.38 -11.79 -22.44
CA TYR A 744 14.37 -10.98 -21.72
C TYR A 744 15.05 -9.95 -22.61
N ARG A 745 15.40 -10.30 -23.85
CA ARG A 745 15.95 -9.35 -24.84
C ARG A 745 14.94 -8.28 -25.24
N LEU A 746 13.68 -8.64 -25.46
CA LEU A 746 12.62 -7.68 -25.77
C LEU A 746 12.39 -6.69 -24.61
N TYR A 747 12.35 -7.22 -23.38
CA TYR A 747 12.19 -6.43 -22.16
C TYR A 747 13.36 -5.46 -21.95
N THR A 748 14.60 -5.96 -22.01
CA THR A 748 15.79 -5.12 -21.85
C THR A 748 15.90 -4.05 -22.95
N LYS A 749 15.55 -4.38 -24.20
CA LYS A 749 15.47 -3.40 -25.28
C LYS A 749 14.43 -2.32 -25.00
N ALA A 750 13.25 -2.69 -24.52
CA ALA A 750 12.21 -1.72 -24.20
C ALA A 750 12.53 -0.87 -22.96
N LEU A 751 13.20 -1.46 -21.96
CA LEU A 751 13.76 -0.74 -20.82
C LEU A 751 14.77 0.31 -21.29
N HIS A 752 15.71 -0.08 -22.16
CA HIS A 752 16.69 0.86 -22.73
C HIS A 752 16.01 1.95 -23.55
N GLN A 753 14.95 1.62 -24.30
CA GLN A 753 14.18 2.61 -25.05
C GLN A 753 13.41 3.57 -24.14
N ALA A 754 12.83 3.09 -23.04
CA ALA A 754 12.17 3.93 -22.04
C ALA A 754 13.18 4.86 -21.35
N GLN A 755 14.35 4.33 -21.00
CA GLN A 755 15.47 5.10 -20.43
C GLN A 755 15.99 6.15 -21.42
N GLN A 756 16.19 5.79 -22.69
CA GLN A 756 16.64 6.73 -23.74
C GLN A 756 15.60 7.79 -24.05
N ARG A 757 14.30 7.45 -24.08
CA ARG A 757 13.24 8.46 -24.25
C ARG A 757 13.22 9.42 -23.07
N HIS A 758 13.44 8.93 -21.86
CA HIS A 758 13.59 9.77 -20.67
C HIS A 758 14.86 10.63 -20.72
N GLU A 759 15.97 10.12 -21.24
CA GLU A 759 17.22 10.90 -21.45
C GLU A 759 17.08 11.95 -22.56
N THR A 760 16.38 11.63 -23.66
CA THR A 760 16.17 12.56 -24.80
C THR A 760 15.10 13.61 -24.48
N SER A 761 14.05 13.23 -23.75
CA SER A 761 13.00 14.13 -23.27
C SER A 761 13.46 15.04 -22.11
N LYS A 762 14.66 14.80 -21.56
CA LYS A 762 15.34 15.78 -20.69
C LYS A 762 15.92 16.96 -21.45
N ASP A 763 16.20 16.81 -22.75
CA ASP A 763 16.75 17.87 -23.61
C ASP A 763 15.64 18.76 -24.24
N GLU A 764 14.39 18.30 -24.26
CA GLU A 764 13.23 19.07 -24.71
C GLU A 764 12.44 19.61 -23.49
N ALA A 765 12.05 20.89 -23.54
CA ALA A 765 11.46 21.67 -22.43
C ALA A 765 10.03 21.24 -21.98
N ASP A 766 9.58 20.05 -22.37
CA ASP A 766 8.22 19.52 -22.15
C ASP A 766 8.29 18.16 -21.43
N SER A 767 8.89 18.13 -20.24
CA SER A 767 9.21 16.90 -19.49
C SER A 767 8.20 16.58 -18.39
N THR A 768 6.91 16.64 -18.71
CA THR A 768 5.87 16.07 -17.84
C THR A 768 5.69 14.57 -18.14
N THR A 769 5.72 13.73 -17.10
CA THR A 769 5.12 12.38 -17.07
C THR A 769 5.70 11.27 -17.96
N GLN A 770 7.00 10.92 -17.86
CA GLN A 770 7.46 9.61 -18.38
C GLN A 770 8.21 8.77 -17.34
N SER A 771 7.63 7.59 -17.03
CA SER A 771 8.21 6.57 -16.16
C SER A 771 9.49 5.98 -16.76
N THR A 772 10.52 5.79 -15.94
CA THR A 772 11.76 5.08 -16.31
C THR A 772 11.58 3.56 -16.41
N LYS A 773 10.40 3.05 -16.06
CA LYS A 773 10.05 1.62 -16.18
C LYS A 773 9.36 1.35 -17.52
N PRO A 774 9.61 0.16 -18.12
CA PRO A 774 8.87 -0.24 -19.31
C PRO A 774 7.39 -0.45 -18.98
N PRO A 775 6.51 -0.33 -19.99
CA PRO A 775 5.08 -0.57 -19.80
C PRO A 775 4.83 -2.03 -19.37
N PRO A 776 3.94 -2.28 -18.39
CA PRO A 776 3.59 -3.62 -17.92
C PRO A 776 3.16 -4.59 -19.05
N GLU A 777 2.64 -4.08 -20.17
CA GLU A 777 2.21 -4.85 -21.34
C GLU A 777 3.28 -5.78 -21.90
N ILE A 778 4.57 -5.50 -21.68
CA ILE A 778 5.67 -6.36 -22.15
C ILE A 778 5.61 -7.75 -21.50
N HIS A 779 5.07 -7.87 -20.29
CA HIS A 779 4.91 -9.17 -19.63
C HIS A 779 3.90 -10.08 -20.35
N LEU A 780 3.06 -9.54 -21.24
CA LEU A 780 2.06 -10.30 -22.01
C LEU A 780 2.66 -11.09 -23.17
N TYR A 781 3.91 -10.86 -23.56
CA TYR A 781 4.52 -11.60 -24.66
C TYR A 781 4.53 -13.12 -24.43
N TYR A 782 4.74 -13.59 -23.19
CA TYR A 782 4.62 -15.02 -22.88
C TYR A 782 3.23 -15.53 -23.27
N ALA A 783 2.16 -14.91 -22.77
CA ALA A 783 0.78 -15.29 -23.07
C ALA A 783 0.42 -15.14 -24.55
N MET A 784 0.97 -14.18 -25.29
CA MET A 784 0.69 -14.06 -26.73
C MET A 784 1.17 -15.29 -27.53
N PHE A 785 2.27 -15.92 -27.12
CA PHE A 785 2.74 -17.16 -27.75
C PHE A 785 1.97 -18.39 -27.28
N GLY A 786 1.60 -18.47 -26.00
CA GLY A 786 0.97 -19.67 -25.44
C GLY A 786 -0.55 -19.69 -25.42
N ALA A 787 -1.23 -18.54 -25.43
CA ALA A 787 -2.69 -18.49 -25.43
C ALA A 787 -3.33 -19.31 -26.56
N PRO A 788 -2.85 -19.24 -27.83
CA PRO A 788 -3.39 -20.06 -28.91
C PRO A 788 -3.12 -21.57 -28.76
N THR A 789 -2.10 -21.97 -27.99
CA THR A 789 -1.71 -23.38 -27.88
C THR A 789 -2.63 -24.18 -26.96
N ILE A 790 -3.35 -23.50 -26.04
CA ILE A 790 -4.35 -24.12 -25.14
C ILE A 790 -5.52 -24.72 -25.93
N PRO A 791 -6.30 -23.96 -26.72
CA PRO A 791 -7.39 -24.54 -27.50
C PRO A 791 -6.87 -25.48 -28.58
N LEU A 792 -5.69 -25.23 -29.15
CA LEU A 792 -5.04 -26.16 -30.09
C LEU A 792 -4.86 -27.54 -29.46
N SER A 793 -4.35 -27.62 -28.23
CA SER A 793 -4.20 -28.87 -27.49
C SER A 793 -5.54 -29.57 -27.28
N LEU A 794 -6.56 -28.83 -26.83
CA LEU A 794 -7.88 -29.41 -26.52
C LEU A 794 -8.60 -29.91 -27.77
N PHE A 795 -8.59 -29.15 -28.86
CA PHE A 795 -9.16 -29.61 -30.13
C PHE A 795 -8.36 -30.76 -30.73
N TRP A 796 -7.02 -30.71 -30.66
CA TRP A 796 -6.19 -31.84 -31.08
C TRP A 796 -6.63 -33.11 -30.35
N MET A 797 -6.64 -33.09 -29.01
CA MET A 797 -7.03 -34.26 -28.23
C MET A 797 -8.48 -34.69 -28.47
N ALA A 798 -9.41 -33.75 -28.63
CA ALA A 798 -10.83 -34.04 -28.89
C ALA A 798 -11.03 -34.91 -30.14
N TYR A 799 -10.25 -34.66 -31.20
CA TYR A 799 -10.41 -35.34 -32.49
C TYR A 799 -9.41 -36.47 -32.72
N THR A 800 -8.42 -36.65 -31.84
CA THR A 800 -7.46 -37.76 -31.93
C THR A 800 -7.66 -38.86 -30.89
N THR A 801 -8.43 -38.61 -29.83
CA THR A 801 -8.72 -39.61 -28.79
C THR A 801 -9.77 -40.60 -29.30
N THR A 802 -9.29 -41.63 -29.99
CA THR A 802 -10.10 -42.71 -30.53
C THR A 802 -9.32 -44.03 -30.48
N PRO A 803 -10.00 -45.20 -30.34
CA PRO A 803 -9.30 -46.48 -30.22
C PRO A 803 -8.44 -46.88 -31.44
N HIS A 804 -8.66 -46.27 -32.61
CA HIS A 804 -7.94 -46.58 -33.85
C HIS A 804 -6.71 -45.68 -34.09
N ILE A 805 -6.59 -44.57 -33.39
CA ILE A 805 -5.42 -43.66 -33.46
C ILE A 805 -4.45 -44.03 -32.34
N SER A 806 -3.14 -44.03 -32.64
CA SER A 806 -2.11 -44.34 -31.63
C SER A 806 -2.23 -43.43 -30.39
N PRO A 807 -2.14 -43.98 -29.15
CA PRO A 807 -2.26 -43.18 -27.92
C PRO A 807 -1.18 -42.10 -27.80
N TRP A 808 -0.04 -42.24 -28.49
CA TRP A 808 0.98 -41.20 -28.55
C TRP A 808 0.47 -39.87 -29.11
N VAL A 809 -0.52 -39.90 -30.01
CA VAL A 809 -1.05 -38.68 -30.64
C VAL A 809 -1.77 -37.78 -29.62
N PRO A 810 -2.77 -38.25 -28.84
CA PRO A 810 -3.37 -37.44 -27.78
C PRO A 810 -2.41 -37.14 -26.61
N ILE A 811 -1.44 -38.02 -26.29
CA ILE A 811 -0.42 -37.72 -25.27
C ILE A 811 0.43 -36.51 -25.69
N VAL A 812 0.94 -36.51 -26.93
CA VAL A 812 1.66 -35.36 -27.50
C VAL A 812 0.74 -34.13 -27.61
N GLY A 813 -0.55 -34.36 -27.87
CA GLY A 813 -1.58 -33.34 -27.86
C GLY A 813 -1.71 -32.58 -26.52
N SER A 814 -1.23 -33.12 -25.39
CA SER A 814 -1.22 -32.43 -24.09
C SER A 814 -0.04 -31.46 -23.88
N LEU A 815 1.04 -31.58 -24.67
CA LEU A 815 2.21 -30.69 -24.60
C LEU A 815 1.87 -29.21 -24.82
N PRO A 816 1.08 -28.84 -25.86
CA PRO A 816 0.76 -27.43 -26.12
C PRO A 816 -0.10 -26.81 -25.01
N PHE A 817 -0.85 -27.62 -24.24
CA PHE A 817 -1.58 -27.14 -23.07
C PHE A 817 -0.61 -26.72 -21.97
N GLY A 818 0.39 -27.53 -21.62
CA GLY A 818 1.37 -27.16 -20.58
C GLY A 818 2.14 -25.88 -20.91
N PHE A 819 2.58 -25.74 -22.17
CA PHE A 819 3.23 -24.52 -22.65
C PHE A 819 2.32 -23.29 -22.50
N GLY A 820 1.07 -23.40 -22.98
CA GLY A 820 0.10 -22.32 -22.92
C GLY A 820 -0.34 -21.97 -21.50
N PHE A 821 -0.56 -22.99 -20.67
CA PHE A 821 -0.88 -22.86 -19.25
C PHE A 821 0.19 -22.07 -18.51
N THR A 822 1.46 -22.47 -18.63
CA THR A 822 2.58 -21.84 -17.92
C THR A 822 2.79 -20.39 -18.36
N THR A 823 2.73 -20.13 -19.67
CA THR A 823 2.95 -18.78 -20.21
C THR A 823 1.82 -17.80 -19.88
N VAL A 824 0.56 -18.22 -19.96
CA VAL A 824 -0.60 -17.39 -19.55
C VAL A 824 -0.54 -17.10 -18.05
N PHE A 825 -0.19 -18.11 -17.24
CA PHE A 825 -0.04 -17.95 -15.80
C PHE A 825 1.03 -16.92 -15.44
N VAL A 826 2.25 -17.08 -15.99
CA VAL A 826 3.37 -16.15 -15.77
C VAL A 826 2.99 -14.73 -16.19
N SER A 827 2.41 -14.55 -17.38
CA SER A 827 2.00 -13.23 -17.86
C SER A 827 0.98 -12.56 -16.94
N CYS A 828 -0.07 -13.27 -16.52
CA CYS A 828 -1.08 -12.69 -15.64
C CYS A 828 -0.49 -12.28 -14.29
N TYR A 829 0.36 -13.12 -13.70
CA TYR A 829 0.99 -12.81 -12.41
C TYR A 829 1.90 -11.58 -12.50
N GLN A 830 2.78 -11.53 -13.50
CA GLN A 830 3.67 -10.39 -13.70
C GLN A 830 2.89 -9.12 -14.05
N TYR A 831 1.92 -9.21 -14.98
CA TYR A 831 1.11 -8.07 -15.39
C TYR A 831 0.33 -7.47 -14.22
N LEU A 832 -0.30 -8.30 -13.38
CA LEU A 832 -1.02 -7.82 -12.19
C LEU A 832 -0.08 -7.24 -11.14
N THR A 833 1.11 -7.83 -10.96
CA THR A 833 2.10 -7.32 -10.01
C THR A 833 2.53 -5.90 -10.38
N ASP A 834 2.80 -5.67 -11.67
CA ASP A 834 3.22 -4.36 -12.16
C ASP A 834 2.07 -3.36 -12.29
N CYS A 835 0.85 -3.80 -12.63
CA CYS A 835 -0.32 -2.91 -12.72
C CYS A 835 -0.78 -2.40 -11.36
N TYR A 836 -0.68 -3.19 -10.28
CA TYR A 836 -1.24 -2.83 -8.98
C TYR A 836 -0.21 -2.48 -7.90
N GLY A 837 1.10 -2.69 -8.15
CA GLY A 837 2.19 -2.25 -7.28
C GLY A 837 2.01 -2.67 -5.82
N ILE A 838 1.72 -1.71 -4.94
CA ILE A 838 1.49 -1.92 -3.50
C ILE A 838 0.30 -2.86 -3.24
N TRP A 839 -0.69 -2.91 -4.14
CA TRP A 839 -1.87 -3.76 -4.03
C TRP A 839 -1.75 -5.09 -4.78
N SER A 840 -0.57 -5.42 -5.29
CA SER A 840 -0.29 -6.66 -6.04
C SER A 840 -0.68 -7.92 -5.27
N ALA A 841 -0.37 -8.03 -3.98
CA ALA A 841 -0.71 -9.20 -3.17
C ALA A 841 -2.23 -9.42 -3.06
N SER A 842 -3.00 -8.34 -2.92
CA SER A 842 -4.47 -8.40 -2.90
C SER A 842 -5.04 -8.77 -4.27
N ALA A 843 -4.48 -8.25 -5.36
CA ALA A 843 -4.90 -8.60 -6.72
C ALA A 843 -4.62 -10.07 -7.05
N LEU A 844 -3.44 -10.60 -6.68
CA LEU A 844 -3.09 -12.01 -6.85
C LEU A 844 -3.97 -12.93 -5.99
N SER A 845 -4.27 -12.51 -4.76
CA SER A 845 -5.19 -13.24 -3.87
C SER A 845 -6.61 -13.31 -4.47
N SER A 846 -7.08 -12.22 -5.08
CA SER A 846 -8.38 -12.15 -5.78
C SER A 846 -8.48 -13.17 -6.91
N VAL A 847 -7.50 -13.15 -7.81
CA VAL A 847 -7.42 -14.08 -8.94
C VAL A 847 -7.34 -15.52 -8.46
N ASN A 848 -6.52 -15.79 -7.44
CA ASN A 848 -6.38 -17.12 -6.88
C ASN A 848 -7.70 -17.62 -6.28
N PHE A 849 -8.38 -16.78 -5.51
CA PHE A 849 -9.66 -17.11 -4.89
C PHE A 849 -10.71 -17.53 -5.92
N VAL A 850 -10.96 -16.69 -6.93
CA VAL A 850 -11.95 -16.98 -7.99
C VAL A 850 -11.59 -18.24 -8.77
N ARG A 851 -10.31 -18.37 -9.12
CA ARG A 851 -9.78 -19.51 -9.89
C ARG A 851 -9.95 -20.83 -9.17
N CYS A 852 -9.52 -20.90 -7.91
CA CYS A 852 -9.58 -22.13 -7.13
C CYS A 852 -11.02 -22.49 -6.78
N LEU A 853 -11.88 -21.51 -6.50
CA LEU A 853 -13.32 -21.74 -6.28
C LEU A 853 -13.99 -22.31 -7.55
N SER A 854 -13.68 -21.75 -8.72
CA SER A 854 -14.21 -22.22 -10.00
C SER A 854 -13.74 -23.64 -10.33
N ALA A 855 -12.45 -23.92 -10.14
CA ALA A 855 -11.87 -25.25 -10.37
C ALA A 855 -12.43 -26.30 -9.40
N GLY A 856 -12.59 -25.97 -8.12
CA GLY A 856 -13.19 -26.86 -7.13
C GLY A 856 -14.65 -27.19 -7.44
N GLY A 857 -15.43 -26.18 -7.86
CA GLY A 857 -16.80 -26.39 -8.32
C GLY A 857 -16.86 -27.30 -9.56
N MET A 858 -15.98 -27.08 -10.53
CA MET A 858 -15.94 -27.89 -11.74
C MET A 858 -15.43 -29.32 -11.51
N MET A 859 -14.57 -29.54 -10.51
CA MET A 859 -14.09 -30.87 -10.13
C MET A 859 -15.26 -31.81 -9.79
N LEU A 860 -16.29 -31.30 -9.10
CA LEU A 860 -17.51 -32.07 -8.78
C LEU A 860 -18.34 -32.41 -10.02
N ALA A 861 -18.27 -31.58 -11.07
CA ALA A 861 -19.01 -31.75 -12.31
C ALA A 861 -18.20 -32.51 -13.39
N SER A 862 -16.95 -32.87 -13.14
CA SER A 862 -16.06 -33.40 -14.18
C SER A 862 -16.47 -34.79 -14.66
N MET A 863 -16.80 -35.73 -13.75
CA MET A 863 -17.23 -37.09 -14.14
C MET A 863 -18.55 -37.05 -14.91
N PRO A 864 -19.61 -36.35 -14.43
CA PRO A 864 -20.84 -36.17 -15.20
C PRO A 864 -20.64 -35.52 -16.56
N LEU A 865 -19.66 -34.61 -16.71
CA LEU A 865 -19.34 -34.00 -17.99
C LEU A 865 -18.90 -35.08 -19.00
N TYR A 866 -17.91 -35.90 -18.65
CA TYR A 866 -17.38 -36.93 -19.55
C TYR A 866 -18.38 -38.06 -19.82
N GLU A 867 -19.17 -38.46 -18.83
CA GLU A 867 -20.18 -39.52 -19.01
C GLU A 867 -21.30 -39.11 -19.95
N ASN A 868 -21.79 -37.87 -19.84
CA ASN A 868 -22.94 -37.41 -20.63
C ASN A 868 -22.56 -36.90 -22.02
N LEU A 869 -21.44 -36.18 -22.16
CA LEU A 869 -21.01 -35.60 -23.45
C LEU A 869 -20.04 -36.52 -24.21
N GLY A 870 -19.37 -37.43 -23.50
CA GLY A 870 -18.24 -38.18 -24.03
C GLY A 870 -16.96 -37.32 -24.14
N VAL A 871 -15.84 -38.00 -24.33
CA VAL A 871 -14.49 -37.38 -24.40
C VAL A 871 -14.40 -36.29 -25.46
N LYS A 872 -14.86 -36.59 -26.68
CA LYS A 872 -14.77 -35.67 -27.83
C LYS A 872 -15.46 -34.32 -27.57
N TRP A 873 -16.71 -34.34 -27.11
CA TRP A 873 -17.49 -33.12 -26.92
C TRP A 873 -17.09 -32.37 -25.65
N SER A 874 -16.69 -33.09 -24.58
CA SER A 874 -16.14 -32.48 -23.38
C SER A 874 -14.89 -31.64 -23.69
N LEU A 875 -13.92 -32.22 -24.41
CA LEU A 875 -12.71 -31.51 -24.84
C LEU A 875 -13.01 -30.39 -25.85
N THR A 876 -14.00 -30.57 -26.74
CA THR A 876 -14.43 -29.53 -27.68
C THR A 876 -15.05 -28.33 -26.96
N LEU A 877 -15.87 -28.56 -25.93
CA LEU A 877 -16.47 -27.49 -25.11
C LEU A 877 -15.39 -26.69 -24.37
N LEU A 878 -14.46 -27.38 -23.71
CA LEU A 878 -13.32 -26.76 -23.02
C LEU A 878 -12.39 -26.02 -24.01
N GLY A 879 -12.18 -26.59 -25.20
CA GLY A 879 -11.43 -25.96 -26.29
C GLY A 879 -12.09 -24.68 -26.78
N ALA A 880 -13.42 -24.68 -26.95
CA ALA A 880 -14.17 -23.49 -27.34
C ALA A 880 -14.13 -22.40 -26.25
N ALA A 881 -14.29 -22.77 -24.98
CA ALA A 881 -14.20 -21.83 -23.86
C ALA A 881 -12.82 -21.17 -23.77
N SER A 882 -11.74 -21.94 -23.92
CA SER A 882 -10.37 -21.39 -23.95
C SER A 882 -10.07 -20.58 -25.21
N ALA A 883 -10.65 -20.92 -26.36
CA ALA A 883 -10.49 -20.17 -27.61
C ALA A 883 -11.03 -18.73 -27.50
N VAL A 884 -12.13 -18.52 -26.76
CA VAL A 884 -12.69 -17.17 -26.48
C VAL A 884 -11.70 -16.28 -25.72
N MET A 885 -10.82 -16.88 -24.93
CA MET A 885 -9.81 -16.14 -24.15
C MET A 885 -8.53 -15.83 -24.93
N VAL A 886 -8.31 -16.45 -26.10
CA VAL A 886 -7.11 -16.24 -26.92
C VAL A 886 -6.86 -14.76 -27.28
N PRO A 887 -7.87 -13.94 -27.61
CA PRO A 887 -7.65 -12.52 -27.92
C PRO A 887 -7.21 -11.67 -26.73
N VAL A 888 -7.38 -12.12 -25.49
CA VAL A 888 -7.18 -11.31 -24.28
C VAL A 888 -5.76 -10.74 -24.16
N PRO A 889 -4.66 -11.54 -24.27
CA PRO A 889 -3.31 -11.00 -24.19
C PRO A 889 -3.01 -9.97 -25.28
N PHE A 890 -3.53 -10.18 -26.49
CA PHE A 890 -3.37 -9.24 -27.61
C PHE A 890 -4.15 -7.94 -27.38
N ALA A 891 -5.36 -8.05 -26.82
CA ALA A 891 -6.19 -6.91 -26.47
C ALA A 891 -5.55 -6.09 -25.34
N PHE A 892 -5.04 -6.73 -24.30
CA PHE A 892 -4.31 -6.06 -23.22
C PHE A 892 -3.00 -5.45 -23.71
N TYR A 893 -2.26 -6.12 -24.60
CA TYR A 893 -1.06 -5.54 -25.18
C TYR A 893 -1.35 -4.26 -25.97
N LYS A 894 -2.48 -4.21 -26.70
CA LYS A 894 -2.85 -3.07 -27.54
C LYS A 894 -3.57 -1.95 -26.79
N TRP A 895 -4.44 -2.28 -25.83
CA TRP A 895 -5.34 -1.34 -25.16
C TRP A 895 -5.19 -1.31 -23.63
N GLY A 896 -4.27 -2.06 -23.04
CA GLY A 896 -4.06 -2.16 -21.60
C GLY A 896 -3.87 -0.81 -20.93
N TYR A 897 -3.05 0.07 -21.52
CA TYR A 897 -2.85 1.44 -21.03
C TYR A 897 -4.15 2.27 -20.95
N VAL A 898 -5.11 2.05 -21.87
CA VAL A 898 -6.42 2.73 -21.86
C VAL A 898 -7.31 2.18 -20.76
N ILE A 899 -7.21 0.89 -20.48
CA ILE A 899 -7.98 0.24 -19.42
C ILE A 899 -7.43 0.66 -18.05
N ARG A 900 -6.10 0.74 -17.91
CA ARG A 900 -5.45 1.21 -16.68
C ARG A 900 -5.73 2.67 -16.37
N SER A 901 -5.66 3.56 -17.37
CA SER A 901 -5.94 4.99 -17.15
C SER A 901 -7.38 5.28 -16.72
N LYS A 902 -8.30 4.33 -16.92
CA LYS A 902 -9.68 4.39 -16.45
C LYS A 902 -9.90 3.67 -15.11
N SER A 903 -8.94 2.89 -14.64
CA SER A 903 -8.98 2.24 -13.33
C SER A 903 -8.55 3.23 -12.25
N LYS A 904 -9.25 3.22 -11.11
CA LYS A 904 -8.91 4.04 -9.95
C LYS A 904 -7.67 3.51 -9.21
N ASN A 905 -7.34 2.23 -9.41
CA ASN A 905 -6.40 1.50 -8.57
C ASN A 905 -5.20 0.92 -9.31
N ALA A 906 -5.23 0.89 -10.64
CA ALA A 906 -4.10 0.49 -11.46
C ALA A 906 -3.15 1.67 -11.68
N LEU A 907 -1.84 1.40 -11.63
CA LEU A 907 -0.80 2.34 -12.02
C LEU A 907 -0.93 2.61 -13.53
N ALA A 908 -1.05 3.89 -13.89
CA ALA A 908 -1.24 4.32 -15.29
C ALA A 908 -0.03 3.97 -16.17
#